data_AF-A0A963B9N0-F1
#
_entry.id   AF-A0A963B9N0-F1
#
_cell.length_a   1.000
_cell.length_b   1.000
_cell.length_c   1.000
_cell.angle_alpha   90.00
_cell.angle_beta   90.00
_cell.angle_gamma   90.00
#
_symmetry.space_group_name_H-M   'P 1'
#
loop_
_entity.id
_entity.type
_entity.pdbx_description
1 polymer ?
#
loop_
_entity_poly.entity_id
_entity_poly.type
_entity_poly.pdbx_seq_one_letter_code
_entity_poly.pdbx_strand_id
1 'polypeptide(L)'
;MTPSSSSADAELLRRDRELPALGVLLSPEELAAEIRRALPQTGELTLKRDYIRYKPGMSCLVGYTGQHNGEPLSCYAKTYHESAAVKLEKAAERKQIEGPLGPGVLILPQRKLAVSFFPNDKELHSLRRVADPASLAQLSKESDLVGFSTLAYKPERRFVARLDGADGPRGVLKLYKRSTWQRTLAQAKLAAEVCFLPQVACIREHRHALVMTWKPGRTLTEILLSGETPGAPLKAAGERLAELHAHPTVNPVEIRSAHKMQGRLEAGFDTLSWLLPAFGPLARPLWDAVQSALTTLDAGSDLLHGDFYSNQVLVTDEGVALLDFDELHLGRGESDLGLFIAHLEYEVLRGRIEARAVPALTEALLAGYRKSGDYDEDMLRVYTVLGLLELAHRPFRDCLPDWPEATRRLLERSRWLLRSTLGRPAKAMARDAAMPCLDEALNSLRCEPALLAAMGAPADARLTSCRLLQHKPGRRAVIEYRIEDTQGERRIIGKCRAKGLDTRTWKLMEHLSAAPVAVPRPLGTVPSLGMWLQEKVSGKTAWEVLSDPRGIEAARRIAESLFSLHRAGPEPERSHRIDNELAILAERLKEASKVKPDWESRIRNIAEACNNLRGKLAGRPKTGIHRDFYPDQVLCDGASVWLLDFDLYCLGDPALDVGNFVAHLQEHSLRNLGHPNGFVAVQQAFIERYREVSADPGLPEAADLYRRLTLARHIAIALQLPERRPFAERVLDFCEAELGTHHDLVVS
;
A
#
# COMPACT_ATOMS: atom_id res chain seq x y z
N MET A 1 10.64 -2.17 -24.82
CA MET A 1 9.70 -2.82 -25.77
C MET A 1 8.85 -3.79 -24.97
N THR A 2 7.57 -3.50 -24.80
CA THR A 2 6.63 -4.38 -24.09
C THR A 2 6.36 -5.64 -24.93
N PRO A 3 6.52 -6.85 -24.36
CA PRO A 3 6.17 -8.08 -25.06
C PRO A 3 4.67 -8.11 -25.37
N SER A 4 4.28 -8.38 -26.63
CA SER A 4 2.89 -8.61 -27.01
C SER A 4 2.40 -9.95 -26.44
N SER A 5 1.07 -10.16 -26.36
CA SER A 5 0.46 -11.44 -25.93
C SER A 5 1.12 -12.67 -26.54
N SER A 6 1.43 -12.57 -27.84
CA SER A 6 2.13 -13.55 -28.66
C SER A 6 3.50 -13.94 -28.12
N SER A 7 4.27 -13.00 -27.56
CA SER A 7 5.61 -13.31 -27.05
C SER A 7 5.60 -13.88 -25.63
N ALA A 8 4.56 -13.62 -24.83
CA ALA A 8 4.41 -14.19 -23.49
C ALA A 8 3.94 -15.65 -23.56
N ASP A 9 2.96 -15.95 -24.42
CA ASP A 9 2.54 -17.32 -24.69
C ASP A 9 3.70 -18.11 -25.31
N ALA A 10 4.47 -17.55 -26.25
CA ALA A 10 5.66 -18.19 -26.80
C ALA A 10 6.74 -18.51 -25.74
N GLU A 11 6.94 -17.62 -24.78
CA GLU A 11 7.89 -17.85 -23.69
C GLU A 11 7.37 -18.94 -22.72
N LEU A 12 6.07 -18.99 -22.44
CA LEU A 12 5.46 -20.10 -21.70
C LEU A 12 5.67 -21.44 -22.41
N LEU A 13 5.48 -21.49 -23.73
CA LEU A 13 5.74 -22.69 -24.54
C LEU A 13 7.19 -23.14 -24.51
N ARG A 14 8.15 -22.19 -24.49
CA ARG A 14 9.57 -22.53 -24.33
C ARG A 14 9.87 -23.18 -22.99
N ARG A 15 9.16 -22.77 -21.94
CA ARG A 15 9.37 -23.22 -20.55
C ARG A 15 8.68 -24.53 -20.24
N ASP A 16 7.40 -24.69 -20.59
CA ASP A 16 6.63 -25.89 -20.28
C ASP A 16 6.60 -26.87 -21.46
N ARG A 17 7.73 -27.55 -21.66
CA ARG A 17 7.89 -28.56 -22.71
C ARG A 17 7.22 -29.90 -22.38
N GLU A 18 6.82 -30.08 -21.13
CA GLU A 18 6.19 -31.30 -20.64
C GLU A 18 4.71 -31.43 -21.11
N LEU A 19 4.14 -30.34 -21.63
CA LEU A 19 2.77 -30.30 -22.16
C LEU A 19 2.79 -30.21 -23.71
N PRO A 20 2.75 -31.34 -24.43
CA PRO A 20 3.03 -31.38 -25.87
C PRO A 20 2.01 -30.64 -26.74
N ALA A 21 0.77 -30.46 -26.27
CA ALA A 21 -0.25 -29.70 -26.99
C ALA A 21 -0.45 -28.28 -26.46
N LEU A 22 0.40 -27.76 -25.56
CA LEU A 22 0.18 -26.44 -24.97
C LEU A 22 0.10 -25.34 -26.04
N GLY A 23 0.91 -25.41 -27.10
CA GLY A 23 0.86 -24.45 -28.22
C GLY A 23 -0.50 -24.42 -28.90
N VAL A 24 -0.99 -25.61 -29.27
CA VAL A 24 -2.33 -25.80 -29.86
C VAL A 24 -3.43 -25.29 -28.91
N LEU A 25 -3.32 -25.53 -27.60
CA LEU A 25 -4.31 -25.03 -26.63
C LEU A 25 -4.27 -23.52 -26.41
N LEU A 26 -3.18 -22.84 -26.74
CA LEU A 26 -3.08 -21.38 -26.59
C LEU A 26 -3.39 -20.66 -27.91
N SER A 27 -3.48 -21.38 -29.03
CA SER A 27 -3.80 -20.82 -30.34
C SER A 27 -5.20 -21.29 -30.80
N PRO A 28 -6.25 -20.44 -30.69
CA PRO A 28 -7.58 -20.80 -31.17
C PRO A 28 -7.59 -21.26 -32.62
N GLU A 29 -6.77 -20.65 -33.47
CA GLU A 29 -6.64 -20.96 -34.89
C GLU A 29 -6.01 -22.34 -35.11
N GLU A 30 -4.95 -22.68 -34.36
CA GLU A 30 -4.33 -24.01 -34.42
C GLU A 30 -5.27 -25.09 -33.91
N LEU A 31 -5.98 -24.85 -32.80
CA LEU A 31 -6.96 -25.81 -32.29
C LEU A 31 -8.08 -26.05 -33.30
N ALA A 32 -8.62 -25.00 -33.92
CA ALA A 32 -9.65 -25.12 -34.95
C ALA A 32 -9.12 -25.89 -36.18
N ALA A 33 -7.85 -25.70 -36.56
CA ALA A 33 -7.20 -26.46 -37.63
C ALA A 33 -7.02 -27.94 -37.28
N GLU A 34 -6.61 -28.26 -36.04
CA GLU A 34 -6.49 -29.66 -35.58
C GLU A 34 -7.86 -30.36 -35.52
N ILE A 35 -8.91 -29.66 -35.08
CA ILE A 35 -10.28 -30.20 -35.10
C ILE A 35 -10.72 -30.49 -36.54
N ARG A 36 -10.55 -29.55 -37.49
CA ARG A 36 -10.89 -29.76 -38.90
C ARG A 36 -10.08 -30.88 -39.55
N ARG A 37 -8.81 -31.05 -39.18
CA ARG A 37 -7.99 -32.16 -39.69
C ARG A 37 -8.50 -33.51 -39.20
N ALA A 38 -8.91 -33.60 -37.94
CA ALA A 38 -9.42 -34.82 -37.35
C ALA A 38 -10.88 -35.13 -37.76
N LEU A 39 -11.64 -34.10 -38.11
CA LEU A 39 -13.04 -34.17 -38.54
C LEU A 39 -13.19 -33.37 -39.86
N PRO A 40 -12.78 -33.93 -41.02
CA PRO A 40 -12.73 -33.21 -42.30
C PRO A 40 -14.06 -32.66 -42.80
N GLN A 41 -15.17 -33.22 -42.33
CA GLN A 41 -16.54 -32.76 -42.58
C GLN A 41 -16.91 -31.47 -41.82
N THR A 42 -16.03 -31.02 -40.91
CA THR A 42 -16.22 -29.77 -40.16
C THR A 42 -16.12 -28.60 -41.14
N GLY A 43 -17.18 -27.80 -41.22
CA GLY A 43 -17.22 -26.61 -42.07
C GLY A 43 -16.41 -25.45 -41.50
N GLU A 44 -16.97 -24.25 -41.57
CA GLU A 44 -16.34 -23.07 -40.97
C GLU A 44 -16.37 -23.19 -39.44
N LEU A 45 -15.20 -23.08 -38.81
CA LEU A 45 -15.04 -23.17 -37.36
C LEU A 45 -14.17 -22.02 -36.87
N THR A 46 -14.75 -21.17 -36.03
CA THR A 46 -14.04 -20.08 -35.34
C THR A 46 -14.09 -20.32 -33.84
N LEU A 47 -12.97 -20.06 -33.15
CA LEU A 47 -12.83 -20.26 -31.72
C LEU A 47 -12.18 -19.03 -31.07
N LYS A 48 -12.57 -18.76 -29.83
CA LYS A 48 -11.99 -17.72 -28.97
C LYS A 48 -11.79 -18.28 -27.57
N ARG A 49 -10.59 -18.10 -27.02
CA ARG A 49 -10.28 -18.45 -25.62
C ARG A 49 -11.02 -17.51 -24.68
N ASP A 50 -11.63 -18.06 -23.64
CA ASP A 50 -12.30 -17.26 -22.59
C ASP A 50 -11.94 -17.68 -21.16
N TYR A 51 -11.19 -18.79 -21.00
CA TYR A 51 -10.84 -19.32 -19.70
C TYR A 51 -9.62 -20.26 -19.76
N ILE A 52 -8.64 -20.07 -18.89
CA ILE A 52 -7.49 -20.97 -18.74
C ILE A 52 -7.40 -21.52 -17.32
N ARG A 53 -7.15 -22.82 -17.19
CA ARG A 53 -6.73 -23.44 -15.92
C ARG A 53 -5.48 -24.25 -16.17
N TYR A 54 -4.37 -23.71 -15.70
CA TYR A 54 -3.03 -24.22 -15.93
C TYR A 54 -2.42 -24.75 -14.64
N LYS A 55 -1.72 -25.88 -14.74
CA LYS A 55 -0.88 -26.46 -13.70
C LYS A 55 0.48 -26.77 -14.35
N PRO A 56 1.55 -26.03 -13.98
CA PRO A 56 2.88 -26.21 -14.54
C PRO A 56 3.31 -27.66 -14.65
N GLY A 57 3.75 -28.08 -15.84
CA GLY A 57 4.26 -29.42 -16.11
C GLY A 57 3.25 -30.56 -15.98
N MET A 58 1.97 -30.28 -15.65
CA MET A 58 1.01 -31.32 -15.29
C MET A 58 -0.21 -31.36 -16.21
N SER A 59 -0.85 -30.21 -16.42
CA SER A 59 -2.02 -30.11 -17.31
C SER A 59 -2.38 -28.67 -17.62
N CYS A 60 -2.94 -28.45 -18.81
CA CYS A 60 -3.61 -27.20 -19.16
C CYS A 60 -5.01 -27.51 -19.67
N LEU A 61 -6.02 -26.81 -19.15
CA LEU A 61 -7.39 -26.79 -19.67
C LEU A 61 -7.68 -25.38 -20.18
N VAL A 62 -8.22 -25.28 -21.39
CA VAL A 62 -8.66 -24.01 -21.99
C VAL A 62 -10.11 -24.13 -22.45
N GLY A 63 -10.94 -23.18 -22.02
CA GLY A 63 -12.32 -23.02 -22.45
C GLY A 63 -12.40 -22.14 -23.70
N TYR A 64 -13.34 -22.48 -24.58
CA TYR A 64 -13.55 -21.82 -25.85
C TYR A 64 -15.03 -21.55 -26.10
N THR A 65 -15.30 -20.35 -26.61
CA THR A 65 -16.54 -19.98 -27.28
C THR A 65 -16.25 -19.74 -28.75
N GLY A 66 -17.23 -19.95 -29.62
CA GLY A 66 -16.98 -19.90 -31.06
C GLY A 66 -18.24 -20.10 -31.88
N GLN A 67 -18.05 -20.30 -33.18
CA GLN A 67 -19.12 -20.62 -34.12
C GLN A 67 -18.73 -21.78 -35.03
N HIS A 68 -19.70 -22.63 -35.36
CA HIS A 68 -19.61 -23.65 -36.39
C HIS A 68 -20.70 -23.42 -37.43
N ASN A 69 -20.32 -23.10 -38.67
CA ASN A 69 -21.25 -22.73 -39.74
C ASN A 69 -22.28 -21.65 -39.33
N GLY A 70 -21.82 -20.64 -38.56
CA GLY A 70 -22.65 -19.56 -38.03
C GLY A 70 -23.38 -19.86 -36.72
N GLU A 71 -23.47 -21.14 -36.30
CA GLU A 71 -24.14 -21.53 -35.06
C GLU A 71 -23.19 -21.47 -33.85
N PRO A 72 -23.64 -20.98 -32.68
CA PRO A 72 -22.81 -20.91 -31.48
C PRO A 72 -22.27 -22.28 -31.04
N LEU A 73 -20.98 -22.32 -30.73
CA LEU A 73 -20.29 -23.49 -30.22
C LEU A 73 -19.56 -23.15 -28.91
N SER A 74 -19.67 -24.04 -27.93
CA SER A 74 -18.84 -24.01 -26.72
C SER A 74 -18.10 -25.33 -26.57
N CYS A 75 -16.81 -25.27 -26.26
CA CYS A 75 -16.02 -26.46 -25.99
C CYS A 75 -14.88 -26.15 -25.00
N TYR A 76 -14.23 -27.18 -24.51
CA TYR A 76 -12.96 -27.02 -23.83
C TYR A 76 -11.96 -28.05 -24.32
N ALA A 77 -10.69 -27.65 -24.36
CA ALA A 77 -9.58 -28.52 -24.69
C ALA A 77 -8.70 -28.73 -23.46
N LYS A 78 -8.14 -29.93 -23.33
CA LYS A 78 -7.25 -30.27 -22.22
C LYS A 78 -6.08 -31.13 -22.67
N THR A 79 -4.89 -30.74 -22.26
CA THR A 79 -3.66 -31.52 -22.41
C THR A 79 -3.11 -31.94 -21.04
N TYR A 80 -2.29 -32.98 -21.06
CA TYR A 80 -1.65 -33.56 -19.88
C TYR A 80 -0.17 -33.81 -20.16
N HIS A 81 0.59 -33.94 -19.09
CA HIS A 81 1.94 -34.51 -19.12
C HIS A 81 1.97 -35.87 -19.85
N GLU A 82 3.08 -36.19 -20.52
CA GLU A 82 3.24 -37.39 -21.36
C GLU A 82 2.91 -38.70 -20.63
N SER A 83 3.37 -38.83 -19.38
CA SER A 83 3.09 -39.99 -18.51
C SER A 83 1.62 -40.18 -18.10
N ALA A 84 0.74 -39.23 -18.42
CA ALA A 84 -0.67 -39.25 -18.03
C ALA A 84 -1.63 -39.69 -19.15
N ALA A 85 -1.12 -40.36 -20.20
CA ALA A 85 -1.88 -40.80 -21.38
C ALA A 85 -3.16 -41.60 -21.06
N VAL A 86 -3.15 -42.42 -19.99
CA VAL A 86 -4.33 -43.19 -19.51
C VAL A 86 -5.53 -42.29 -19.19
N LYS A 87 -5.32 -41.00 -18.87
CA LYS A 87 -6.41 -40.05 -18.60
C LYS A 87 -7.19 -39.66 -19.86
N LEU A 88 -6.61 -39.80 -21.05
CA LEU A 88 -7.23 -39.51 -22.34
C LEU A 88 -8.10 -40.67 -22.82
N GLU A 89 -7.64 -41.91 -22.66
CA GLU A 89 -8.39 -43.13 -22.98
C GLU A 89 -9.70 -43.18 -22.17
N LYS A 90 -9.60 -42.93 -20.85
CA LYS A 90 -10.77 -42.82 -19.97
C LYS A 90 -11.72 -41.67 -20.32
N ALA A 91 -11.34 -40.72 -21.17
CA ALA A 91 -12.24 -39.67 -21.63
C ALA A 91 -13.10 -40.13 -22.81
N ALA A 92 -12.55 -40.98 -23.70
CA ALA A 92 -13.27 -41.56 -24.83
C ALA A 92 -14.36 -42.56 -24.38
N GLU A 93 -14.08 -43.36 -23.34
CA GLU A 93 -14.96 -44.44 -22.87
C GLU A 93 -16.23 -43.97 -22.12
N ARG A 94 -16.38 -42.66 -21.89
CA ARG A 94 -17.49 -42.12 -21.10
C ARG A 94 -18.75 -42.00 -21.94
N LYS A 95 -19.91 -42.00 -21.28
CA LYS A 95 -21.18 -41.66 -21.93
C LYS A 95 -21.15 -40.22 -22.45
N GLN A 96 -21.31 -40.06 -23.76
CA GLN A 96 -21.29 -38.77 -24.47
C GLN A 96 -22.61 -38.55 -25.20
N ILE A 97 -22.89 -37.30 -25.55
CA ILE A 97 -23.93 -36.91 -26.50
C ILE A 97 -23.22 -36.38 -27.74
N GLU A 98 -23.60 -36.89 -28.90
CA GLU A 98 -23.13 -36.39 -30.19
C GLU A 98 -23.59 -34.95 -30.40
N GLY A 99 -22.72 -34.14 -30.98
CA GLY A 99 -22.97 -32.72 -31.23
C GLY A 99 -22.91 -32.39 -32.72
N PRO A 100 -22.99 -31.10 -33.08
CA PRO A 100 -22.97 -30.63 -34.47
C PRO A 100 -21.70 -31.02 -35.26
N LEU A 101 -20.62 -31.38 -34.57
CA LEU A 101 -19.36 -31.80 -35.15
C LEU A 101 -19.20 -33.33 -35.25
N GLY A 102 -20.21 -34.10 -34.81
CA GLY A 102 -20.15 -35.56 -34.68
C GLY A 102 -19.86 -35.97 -33.23
N PRO A 103 -18.62 -36.37 -32.88
CA PRO A 103 -18.34 -36.91 -31.55
C PRO A 103 -18.48 -35.86 -30.45
N GLY A 104 -19.00 -36.27 -29.29
CA GLY A 104 -19.10 -35.40 -28.11
C GLY A 104 -17.73 -35.05 -27.50
N VAL A 105 -16.75 -35.95 -27.64
CA VAL A 105 -15.36 -35.75 -27.25
C VAL A 105 -14.43 -36.24 -28.36
N LEU A 106 -13.56 -35.36 -28.83
CA LEU A 106 -12.49 -35.66 -29.78
C LEU A 106 -11.18 -35.92 -29.02
N ILE A 107 -10.58 -37.10 -29.20
CA ILE A 107 -9.27 -37.43 -28.64
C ILE A 107 -8.23 -37.42 -29.76
N LEU A 108 -7.12 -36.72 -29.52
CA LEU A 108 -5.96 -36.66 -30.40
C LEU A 108 -4.75 -37.27 -29.66
N PRO A 109 -4.58 -38.62 -29.71
CA PRO A 109 -3.58 -39.31 -28.90
C PRO A 109 -2.14 -38.88 -29.20
N GLN A 110 -1.82 -38.58 -30.47
CA GLN A 110 -0.48 -38.15 -30.86
C GLN A 110 -0.11 -36.78 -30.26
N ARG A 111 -1.11 -35.95 -29.96
CA ARG A 111 -0.95 -34.62 -29.35
C ARG A 111 -1.16 -34.64 -27.83
N LYS A 112 -1.56 -35.77 -27.25
CA LYS A 112 -2.02 -35.86 -25.84
C LYS A 112 -3.11 -34.83 -25.52
N LEU A 113 -4.08 -34.68 -26.41
CA LEU A 113 -5.11 -33.65 -26.37
C LEU A 113 -6.51 -34.29 -26.39
N ALA A 114 -7.41 -33.77 -25.54
CA ALA A 114 -8.83 -34.06 -25.59
C ALA A 114 -9.63 -32.77 -25.74
N VAL A 115 -10.55 -32.74 -26.69
CA VAL A 115 -11.50 -31.64 -26.90
C VAL A 115 -12.88 -32.15 -26.56
N SER A 116 -13.55 -31.53 -25.60
CA SER A 116 -14.91 -31.88 -25.20
C SER A 116 -15.86 -30.78 -25.65
N PHE A 117 -16.83 -31.16 -26.48
CA PHE A 117 -17.85 -30.24 -26.99
C PHE A 117 -19.03 -30.21 -26.03
N PHE A 118 -19.51 -29.00 -25.70
CA PHE A 118 -20.67 -28.83 -24.84
C PHE A 118 -21.87 -29.65 -25.38
N PRO A 119 -22.65 -30.34 -24.53
CA PRO A 119 -22.63 -30.35 -23.06
C PRO A 119 -21.79 -31.47 -22.43
N ASN A 120 -20.84 -32.07 -23.17
CA ASN A 120 -19.99 -33.13 -22.67
C ASN A 120 -18.89 -32.56 -21.75
N ASP A 121 -18.97 -32.89 -20.46
CA ASP A 121 -17.99 -32.45 -19.46
C ASP A 121 -17.52 -33.63 -18.59
N LYS A 122 -16.22 -33.63 -18.31
CA LYS A 122 -15.54 -34.70 -17.57
C LYS A 122 -15.96 -34.80 -16.10
N GLU A 123 -16.25 -33.69 -15.43
CA GLU A 123 -16.59 -33.70 -14.00
C GLU A 123 -18.06 -33.32 -13.74
N LEU A 124 -18.71 -32.60 -14.67
CA LEU A 124 -20.11 -32.20 -14.59
C LEU A 124 -21.02 -33.23 -15.28
N HIS A 125 -21.11 -34.43 -14.72
CA HIS A 125 -21.82 -35.56 -15.36
C HIS A 125 -23.30 -35.29 -15.69
N SER A 126 -23.96 -34.39 -14.94
CA SER A 126 -25.35 -34.02 -15.19
C SER A 126 -25.51 -32.98 -16.29
N LEU A 127 -24.43 -32.37 -16.78
CA LEU A 127 -24.50 -31.30 -17.80
C LEU A 127 -25.15 -31.81 -19.08
N ARG A 128 -24.85 -33.03 -19.51
CA ARG A 128 -25.49 -33.66 -20.67
C ARG A 128 -27.03 -33.69 -20.61
N ARG A 129 -27.63 -33.59 -19.42
CA ARG A 129 -29.09 -33.55 -19.25
C ARG A 129 -29.70 -32.20 -19.64
N VAL A 130 -28.90 -31.15 -19.81
CA VAL A 130 -29.42 -29.88 -20.35
C VAL A 130 -29.61 -29.92 -21.86
N ALA A 131 -29.09 -30.94 -22.55
CA ALA A 131 -29.14 -31.06 -24.00
C ALA A 131 -30.55 -31.23 -24.58
N ASP A 132 -31.47 -31.82 -23.81
CA ASP A 132 -32.85 -32.03 -24.24
C ASP A 132 -33.84 -31.57 -23.15
N PRO A 133 -34.99 -30.94 -23.52
CA PRO A 133 -35.95 -30.42 -22.54
C PRO A 133 -36.52 -31.47 -21.57
N ALA A 134 -36.71 -32.71 -22.01
CA ALA A 134 -37.25 -33.78 -21.16
C ALA A 134 -36.27 -34.19 -20.04
N SER A 135 -34.98 -34.23 -20.34
CA SER A 135 -33.91 -34.44 -19.34
C SER A 135 -33.71 -33.22 -18.45
N LEU A 136 -33.89 -32.01 -18.98
CA LEU A 136 -33.80 -30.76 -18.23
C LEU A 136 -34.88 -30.67 -17.14
N ALA A 137 -36.12 -31.08 -17.46
CA ALA A 137 -37.21 -31.17 -16.50
C ALA A 137 -36.86 -32.07 -15.29
N GLN A 138 -36.02 -33.10 -15.46
CA GLN A 138 -35.57 -33.97 -14.35
C GLN A 138 -34.62 -33.27 -13.36
N LEU A 139 -34.03 -32.13 -13.75
CA LEU A 139 -33.17 -31.31 -12.92
C LEU A 139 -33.96 -30.29 -12.08
N SER A 140 -35.20 -29.99 -12.47
CA SER A 140 -36.09 -29.05 -11.81
C SER A 140 -37.34 -29.74 -11.24
N LYS A 141 -38.15 -29.02 -10.46
CA LYS A 141 -39.55 -29.38 -10.19
C LYS A 141 -40.52 -28.76 -11.20
N GLU A 142 -40.06 -27.77 -11.96
CA GLU A 142 -40.82 -27.10 -13.01
C GLU A 142 -41.05 -28.04 -14.19
N SER A 143 -42.33 -28.25 -14.54
CA SER A 143 -42.74 -29.15 -15.62
C SER A 143 -42.92 -28.47 -16.98
N ASP A 144 -42.89 -27.14 -17.02
CA ASP A 144 -43.20 -26.30 -18.19
C ASP A 144 -41.94 -25.67 -18.83
N LEU A 145 -40.76 -26.21 -18.52
CA LEU A 145 -39.50 -25.73 -19.06
C LEU A 145 -39.44 -25.93 -20.57
N VAL A 146 -39.21 -24.85 -21.31
CA VAL A 146 -39.06 -24.84 -22.76
C VAL A 146 -37.59 -24.80 -23.18
N GLY A 147 -36.70 -24.37 -22.29
CA GLY A 147 -35.26 -24.31 -22.58
C GLY A 147 -34.42 -23.74 -21.45
N PHE A 148 -33.18 -23.36 -21.79
CA PHE A 148 -32.27 -22.70 -20.89
C PHE A 148 -31.37 -21.72 -21.64
N SER A 149 -30.86 -20.73 -20.92
CA SER A 149 -29.82 -19.82 -21.38
C SER A 149 -28.59 -19.96 -20.50
N THR A 150 -27.41 -20.18 -21.09
CA THR A 150 -26.16 -20.31 -20.31
C THR A 150 -25.77 -18.94 -19.73
N LEU A 151 -25.64 -18.87 -18.40
CA LEU A 151 -25.17 -17.65 -17.71
C LEU A 151 -23.66 -17.72 -17.45
N ALA A 152 -23.15 -18.88 -17.06
CA ALA A 152 -21.72 -19.09 -16.87
C ALA A 152 -21.33 -20.57 -17.01
N TYR A 153 -20.31 -20.84 -17.80
CA TYR A 153 -19.71 -22.18 -17.89
C TYR A 153 -18.22 -22.14 -17.53
N LYS A 154 -17.84 -22.88 -16.48
CA LYS A 154 -16.44 -23.06 -16.07
C LYS A 154 -16.14 -24.57 -16.12
N PRO A 155 -15.52 -25.06 -17.21
CA PRO A 155 -15.34 -26.49 -17.45
C PRO A 155 -14.74 -27.25 -16.27
N GLU A 156 -15.26 -28.46 -16.04
CA GLU A 156 -14.89 -29.34 -14.93
C GLU A 156 -15.03 -28.69 -13.51
N ARG A 157 -15.76 -27.58 -13.36
CA ARG A 157 -15.98 -26.91 -12.07
C ARG A 157 -17.46 -26.66 -11.78
N ARG A 158 -18.10 -25.85 -12.63
CA ARG A 158 -19.51 -25.46 -12.46
C ARG A 158 -20.13 -25.01 -13.76
N PHE A 159 -21.44 -25.21 -13.86
CA PHE A 159 -22.28 -24.67 -14.92
C PHE A 159 -23.48 -23.96 -14.30
N VAL A 160 -23.81 -22.78 -14.80
CA VAL A 160 -24.91 -21.93 -14.35
C VAL A 160 -25.75 -21.55 -15.56
N ALA A 161 -27.05 -21.82 -15.49
CA ALA A 161 -28.00 -21.50 -16.55
C ALA A 161 -29.29 -20.91 -15.98
N ARG A 162 -29.89 -19.98 -16.72
CA ARG A 162 -31.28 -19.57 -16.52
C ARG A 162 -32.17 -20.63 -17.13
N LEU A 163 -33.15 -21.10 -16.39
CA LEU A 163 -34.19 -22.00 -16.86
C LEU A 163 -35.35 -21.15 -17.39
N ASP A 164 -35.80 -21.44 -18.60
CA ASP A 164 -36.84 -20.68 -19.29
C ASP A 164 -38.09 -21.56 -19.46
N GLY A 165 -39.25 -21.03 -19.07
CA GLY A 165 -40.58 -21.59 -19.34
C GLY A 165 -41.27 -20.80 -20.46
N ALA A 166 -42.50 -21.20 -20.81
CA ALA A 166 -43.26 -20.57 -21.91
C ALA A 166 -43.49 -19.06 -21.69
N ASP A 167 -43.74 -18.65 -20.45
CA ASP A 167 -44.05 -17.26 -20.08
C ASP A 167 -42.84 -16.47 -19.55
N GLY A 168 -41.63 -17.04 -19.63
CA GLY A 168 -40.39 -16.39 -19.20
C GLY A 168 -39.53 -17.20 -18.22
N PRO A 169 -38.55 -16.57 -17.56
CA PRO A 169 -37.60 -17.25 -16.68
C PRO A 169 -38.26 -17.90 -15.46
N ARG A 170 -37.92 -19.16 -15.19
CA ARG A 170 -38.44 -19.95 -14.04
C ARG A 170 -37.43 -20.07 -12.89
N GLY A 171 -36.13 -20.09 -13.19
CA GLY A 171 -35.12 -20.29 -12.14
C GLY A 171 -33.68 -20.24 -12.65
N VAL A 172 -32.74 -20.45 -11.74
CA VAL A 172 -31.31 -20.59 -12.06
C VAL A 172 -30.85 -21.99 -11.66
N LEU A 173 -30.44 -22.77 -12.66
CA LEU A 173 -29.80 -24.07 -12.47
C LEU A 173 -28.30 -23.89 -12.27
N LYS A 174 -27.78 -24.46 -11.17
CA LYS A 174 -26.35 -24.66 -10.94
C LYS A 174 -26.02 -26.15 -10.90
N LEU A 175 -25.03 -26.56 -11.69
CA LEU A 175 -24.47 -27.92 -11.69
C LEU A 175 -23.05 -27.92 -11.16
N TYR A 176 -22.75 -28.88 -10.29
CA TYR A 176 -21.46 -29.00 -9.61
C TYR A 176 -20.80 -30.34 -9.88
N LYS A 177 -19.49 -30.38 -9.69
CA LYS A 177 -18.75 -31.65 -9.65
C LYS A 177 -18.98 -32.36 -8.32
N ARG A 178 -18.92 -33.69 -8.33
CA ARG A 178 -19.16 -34.54 -7.15
C ARG A 178 -18.30 -34.16 -5.94
N SER A 179 -17.02 -33.85 -6.17
CA SER A 179 -16.06 -33.58 -5.09
C SER A 179 -16.35 -32.31 -4.27
N THR A 180 -17.15 -31.38 -4.78
CA THR A 180 -17.53 -30.14 -4.06
C THR A 180 -18.96 -30.18 -3.52
N TRP A 181 -19.75 -31.18 -3.90
CA TRP A 181 -21.19 -31.20 -3.62
C TRP A 181 -21.55 -31.12 -2.15
N GLN A 182 -20.87 -31.86 -1.28
CA GLN A 182 -21.18 -31.86 0.16
C GLN A 182 -20.99 -30.48 0.78
N ARG A 183 -19.94 -29.75 0.37
CA ARG A 183 -19.71 -28.37 0.80
C ARG A 183 -20.81 -27.42 0.28
N THR A 184 -21.15 -27.52 -1.00
CA THR A 184 -22.22 -26.72 -1.60
C THR A 184 -23.57 -26.96 -0.91
N LEU A 185 -23.89 -28.21 -0.56
CA LEU A 185 -25.12 -28.55 0.13
C LEU A 185 -25.18 -27.93 1.53
N ALA A 186 -24.07 -27.92 2.27
CA ALA A 186 -23.98 -27.25 3.56
C ALA A 186 -24.21 -25.73 3.44
N GLN A 187 -23.60 -25.10 2.43
CA GLN A 187 -23.76 -23.66 2.17
C GLN A 187 -25.17 -23.31 1.70
N ALA A 188 -25.81 -24.16 0.90
CA ALA A 188 -27.20 -23.99 0.48
C ALA A 188 -28.17 -24.01 1.67
N LYS A 189 -27.91 -24.87 2.67
CA LYS A 189 -28.71 -24.91 3.91
C LYS A 189 -28.53 -23.63 4.71
N LEU A 190 -27.29 -23.16 4.85
CA LEU A 190 -26.99 -21.90 5.54
C LEU A 190 -27.62 -20.70 4.83
N ALA A 191 -27.54 -20.65 3.50
CA ALA A 191 -28.13 -19.57 2.71
C ALA A 191 -29.66 -19.51 2.81
N ALA A 192 -30.32 -20.65 3.04
CA ALA A 192 -31.77 -20.70 3.25
C ALA A 192 -32.22 -20.01 4.54
N GLU A 193 -31.32 -19.82 5.52
CA GLU A 193 -31.60 -19.08 6.75
C GLU A 193 -31.56 -17.55 6.53
N VAL A 194 -30.99 -17.08 5.42
CA VAL A 194 -30.80 -15.65 5.10
C VAL A 194 -31.75 -15.21 4.00
N CYS A 195 -32.76 -14.39 4.34
CA CYS A 195 -33.88 -14.07 3.43
C CYS A 195 -33.49 -13.35 2.13
N PHE A 196 -32.42 -12.56 2.12
CA PHE A 196 -31.96 -11.80 0.96
C PHE A 196 -30.91 -12.54 0.10
N LEU A 197 -30.55 -13.78 0.47
CA LEU A 197 -29.81 -14.69 -0.41
C LEU A 197 -30.76 -15.43 -1.36
N PRO A 198 -30.24 -16.00 -2.47
CA PRO A 198 -31.07 -16.69 -3.45
C PRO A 198 -31.70 -17.94 -2.84
N GLN A 199 -33.03 -18.02 -2.89
CA GLN A 199 -33.80 -19.11 -2.31
C GLN A 199 -33.72 -20.37 -3.17
N VAL A 200 -33.39 -21.50 -2.55
CA VAL A 200 -33.25 -22.80 -3.21
C VAL A 200 -34.62 -23.45 -3.40
N ALA A 201 -35.11 -23.45 -4.64
CA ALA A 201 -36.39 -24.06 -5.00
C ALA A 201 -36.31 -25.59 -5.04
N CYS A 202 -35.16 -26.13 -5.48
CA CYS A 202 -34.99 -27.56 -5.66
C CYS A 202 -33.53 -28.02 -5.54
N ILE A 203 -33.33 -29.15 -4.84
CA ILE A 203 -32.05 -29.84 -4.74
C ILE A 203 -32.20 -31.24 -5.36
N ARG A 204 -31.25 -31.63 -6.21
CA ARG A 204 -31.14 -32.98 -6.79
C ARG A 204 -29.77 -33.55 -6.47
N GLU A 205 -29.64 -34.13 -5.28
CA GLU A 205 -28.36 -34.64 -4.76
C GLU A 205 -27.68 -35.66 -5.68
N HIS A 206 -28.39 -36.68 -6.16
CA HIS A 206 -27.83 -37.66 -7.10
C HIS A 206 -27.37 -37.08 -8.45
N ARG A 207 -27.78 -35.84 -8.75
CA ARG A 207 -27.40 -35.12 -9.97
C ARG A 207 -26.47 -33.94 -9.68
N HIS A 208 -26.09 -33.70 -8.42
CA HIS A 208 -25.31 -32.54 -7.98
C HIS A 208 -25.82 -31.22 -8.58
N ALA A 209 -27.15 -31.08 -8.60
CA ALA A 209 -27.85 -29.97 -9.20
C ALA A 209 -28.65 -29.21 -8.15
N LEU A 210 -28.60 -27.89 -8.24
CA LEU A 210 -29.31 -26.96 -7.39
C LEU A 210 -30.07 -25.97 -8.28
N VAL A 211 -31.36 -25.78 -8.03
CA VAL A 211 -32.20 -24.81 -8.72
C VAL A 211 -32.64 -23.75 -7.73
N MET A 212 -32.32 -22.50 -8.05
CA MET A 212 -32.70 -21.31 -7.28
C MET A 212 -33.85 -20.58 -7.97
N THR A 213 -34.62 -19.84 -7.18
CA THR A 213 -35.67 -18.96 -7.70
C THR A 213 -35.06 -17.86 -8.56
N TRP A 214 -35.67 -17.55 -9.71
CA TRP A 214 -35.24 -16.44 -10.54
C TRP A 214 -35.62 -15.10 -9.89
N LYS A 215 -34.69 -14.14 -9.89
CA LYS A 215 -34.98 -12.75 -9.52
C LYS A 215 -34.68 -11.85 -10.73
N PRO A 216 -35.65 -11.10 -11.24
CA PRO A 216 -35.40 -10.13 -12.30
C PRO A 216 -34.58 -8.96 -11.73
N GLY A 217 -33.55 -8.52 -12.46
CA GLY A 217 -32.70 -7.42 -12.04
C GLY A 217 -31.46 -7.28 -12.90
N ARG A 218 -30.64 -6.29 -12.58
CA ARG A 218 -29.32 -6.05 -13.19
C ARG A 218 -28.23 -6.21 -12.15
N THR A 219 -27.09 -6.75 -12.54
CA THR A 219 -25.94 -6.81 -11.64
C THR A 219 -25.38 -5.41 -11.42
N LEU A 220 -24.77 -5.16 -10.27
CA LEU A 220 -24.09 -3.90 -10.01
C LEU A 220 -22.95 -3.66 -11.00
N THR A 221 -22.30 -4.72 -11.51
CA THR A 221 -21.35 -4.61 -12.63
C THR A 221 -22.00 -4.02 -13.88
N GLU A 222 -23.17 -4.50 -14.30
CA GLU A 222 -23.87 -3.95 -15.47
C GLU A 222 -24.25 -2.47 -15.29
N ILE A 223 -24.62 -2.07 -14.07
CA ILE A 223 -24.92 -0.68 -13.74
C ILE A 223 -23.64 0.16 -13.80
N LEU A 224 -22.56 -0.28 -13.15
CA LEU A 224 -21.25 0.38 -13.15
C LEU A 224 -20.73 0.61 -14.58
N LEU A 225 -20.88 -0.38 -15.46
CA LEU A 225 -20.37 -0.32 -16.83
C LEU A 225 -21.31 0.43 -17.80
N SER A 226 -22.56 0.70 -17.41
CA SER A 226 -23.52 1.46 -18.22
C SER A 226 -23.35 2.98 -18.12
N GLY A 227 -22.49 3.46 -17.21
CA GLY A 227 -22.30 4.90 -16.95
C GLY A 227 -23.36 5.54 -16.04
N GLU A 228 -24.33 4.75 -15.55
CA GLU A 228 -25.29 5.18 -14.54
C GLU A 228 -24.60 5.44 -13.18
N THR A 229 -25.16 6.31 -12.34
CA THR A 229 -24.60 6.61 -11.01
C THR A 229 -24.95 5.49 -10.01
N PRO A 230 -23.99 4.67 -9.56
CA PRO A 230 -24.27 3.45 -8.79
C PRO A 230 -24.37 3.70 -7.28
N GLY A 231 -24.43 4.96 -6.83
CA GLY A 231 -24.28 5.33 -5.41
C GLY A 231 -25.34 4.71 -4.49
N ALA A 232 -26.62 4.76 -4.87
CA ALA A 232 -27.70 4.16 -4.08
C ALA A 232 -27.62 2.62 -4.07
N PRO A 233 -27.45 1.93 -5.21
CA PRO A 233 -27.19 0.49 -5.22
C PRO A 233 -25.97 0.04 -4.39
N LEU A 234 -24.85 0.76 -4.45
CA LEU A 234 -23.65 0.47 -3.66
C LEU A 234 -23.91 0.59 -2.16
N LYS A 235 -24.61 1.64 -1.75
CA LYS A 235 -24.99 1.83 -0.35
C LYS A 235 -25.89 0.70 0.14
N ALA A 236 -26.90 0.32 -0.64
CA ALA A 236 -27.78 -0.81 -0.32
C ALA A 236 -27.02 -2.15 -0.27
N ALA A 237 -26.01 -2.34 -1.14
CA ALA A 237 -25.14 -3.51 -1.10
C ALA A 237 -24.30 -3.57 0.19
N GLY A 238 -23.76 -2.43 0.63
CA GLY A 238 -23.04 -2.34 1.90
C GLY A 238 -23.93 -2.67 3.10
N GLU A 239 -25.17 -2.19 3.09
CA GLU A 239 -26.17 -2.51 4.11
C GLU A 239 -26.49 -4.01 4.15
N ARG A 240 -26.75 -4.64 2.99
CA ARG A 240 -27.00 -6.09 2.93
C ARG A 240 -25.79 -6.92 3.37
N LEU A 241 -24.58 -6.47 3.05
CA LEU A 241 -23.37 -7.16 3.48
C LEU A 241 -23.21 -7.10 5.01
N ALA A 242 -23.46 -5.94 5.63
CA ALA A 242 -23.42 -5.80 7.08
C ALA A 242 -24.46 -6.70 7.77
N GLU A 243 -25.67 -6.79 7.21
CA GLU A 243 -26.70 -7.72 7.70
C GLU A 243 -26.28 -9.19 7.57
N LEU A 244 -25.59 -9.56 6.49
CA LEU A 244 -25.07 -10.91 6.31
C LEU A 244 -24.02 -11.22 7.39
N HIS A 245 -23.06 -10.31 7.60
CA HIS A 245 -21.99 -10.48 8.57
C HIS A 245 -22.50 -10.63 10.00
N ALA A 246 -23.56 -9.88 10.35
CA ALA A 246 -24.21 -9.95 11.65
C ALA A 246 -25.18 -11.13 11.81
N HIS A 247 -25.42 -11.92 10.76
CA HIS A 247 -26.41 -12.98 10.81
C HIS A 247 -25.96 -14.10 11.77
N PRO A 248 -26.79 -14.47 12.76
CA PRO A 248 -26.44 -15.53 13.69
C PRO A 248 -26.32 -16.87 12.94
N THR A 249 -25.25 -17.62 13.21
CA THR A 249 -25.07 -18.97 12.65
C THR A 249 -25.38 -20.01 13.72
N VAL A 250 -26.43 -20.80 13.52
CA VAL A 250 -26.86 -21.84 14.47
C VAL A 250 -26.16 -23.18 14.20
N ASN A 251 -25.63 -23.36 12.98
CA ASN A 251 -24.98 -24.59 12.52
C ASN A 251 -23.45 -24.46 12.49
N PRO A 252 -22.69 -25.58 12.52
CA PRO A 252 -21.23 -25.53 12.34
C PRO A 252 -20.88 -24.99 10.96
N VAL A 253 -20.41 -23.75 10.90
CA VAL A 253 -19.91 -23.13 9.68
C VAL A 253 -18.38 -23.26 9.65
N GLU A 254 -17.84 -23.56 8.48
CA GLU A 254 -16.39 -23.64 8.30
C GLU A 254 -15.75 -22.28 8.64
N ILE A 255 -14.81 -22.27 9.58
CA ILE A 255 -13.93 -21.12 9.81
C ILE A 255 -12.76 -21.25 8.82
N ARG A 256 -12.56 -20.26 7.96
CA ARG A 256 -11.36 -20.24 7.12
C ARG A 256 -10.21 -19.64 7.91
N SER A 257 -9.30 -20.50 8.36
CA SER A 257 -8.09 -20.06 9.04
C SER A 257 -7.16 -19.27 8.11
N ALA A 258 -6.36 -18.39 8.70
CA ALA A 258 -5.26 -17.69 8.03
C ALA A 258 -4.33 -18.67 7.27
N HIS A 259 -4.13 -19.88 7.80
CA HIS A 259 -3.34 -20.93 7.14
C HIS A 259 -3.94 -21.38 5.79
N LYS A 260 -5.26 -21.55 5.69
CA LYS A 260 -5.92 -21.90 4.41
C LYS A 260 -5.81 -20.76 3.39
N MET A 261 -5.91 -19.52 3.85
CA MET A 261 -5.71 -18.33 3.01
C MET A 261 -4.27 -18.24 2.50
N GLN A 262 -3.30 -18.43 3.40
CA GLN A 262 -1.88 -18.49 3.06
C GLN A 262 -1.61 -19.54 1.97
N GLY A 263 -2.07 -20.78 2.15
CA GLY A 263 -1.83 -21.84 1.16
C GLY A 263 -2.44 -21.56 -0.21
N ARG A 264 -3.58 -20.85 -0.26
CA ARG A 264 -4.19 -20.42 -1.53
C ARG A 264 -3.35 -19.35 -2.22
N LEU A 265 -2.91 -18.34 -1.47
CA LEU A 265 -2.06 -17.27 -1.99
C LEU A 265 -0.72 -17.83 -2.45
N GLU A 266 -0.09 -18.71 -1.65
CA GLU A 266 1.18 -19.36 -1.96
C GLU A 266 1.11 -20.11 -3.30
N ALA A 267 0.08 -20.95 -3.49
CA ALA A 267 -0.13 -21.64 -4.76
C ALA A 267 -0.32 -20.68 -5.95
N GLY A 268 -0.94 -19.52 -5.71
CA GLY A 268 -1.07 -18.44 -6.70
C GLY A 268 0.28 -17.80 -7.03
N PHE A 269 1.08 -17.46 -6.01
CA PHE A 269 2.42 -16.91 -6.16
C PHE A 269 3.37 -17.87 -6.87
N ASP A 270 3.34 -19.15 -6.55
CA ASP A 270 4.14 -20.18 -7.24
C ASP A 270 3.78 -20.27 -8.71
N THR A 271 2.48 -20.29 -9.01
CA THR A 271 1.98 -20.32 -10.39
C THR A 271 2.41 -19.07 -11.15
N LEU A 272 2.32 -17.89 -10.53
CA LEU A 272 2.73 -16.63 -11.15
C LEU A 272 4.25 -16.52 -11.33
N SER A 273 5.03 -16.99 -10.36
CA SER A 273 6.50 -17.06 -10.45
C SER A 273 6.94 -17.99 -11.56
N TRP A 274 6.20 -19.08 -11.77
CA TRP A 274 6.41 -19.95 -12.91
C TRP A 274 6.03 -19.28 -14.24
N LEU A 275 4.85 -18.66 -14.32
CA LEU A 275 4.33 -18.01 -15.53
C LEU A 275 5.19 -16.80 -15.95
N LEU A 276 5.72 -16.06 -14.98
CA LEU A 276 6.55 -14.87 -15.15
C LEU A 276 7.81 -14.99 -14.29
N PRO A 277 8.92 -15.59 -14.75
CA PRO A 277 10.11 -15.77 -13.91
C PRO A 277 10.67 -14.46 -13.33
N ALA A 278 10.56 -13.36 -14.06
CA ALA A 278 10.95 -12.03 -13.59
C ALA A 278 10.09 -11.52 -12.41
N PHE A 279 8.90 -12.08 -12.20
CA PHE A 279 8.01 -11.73 -11.08
C PHE A 279 8.56 -12.23 -9.74
N GLY A 280 9.09 -13.46 -9.67
CA GLY A 280 9.49 -14.07 -8.40
C GLY A 280 10.33 -13.16 -7.49
N PRO A 281 11.47 -12.61 -7.97
CA PRO A 281 12.29 -11.68 -7.19
C PRO A 281 11.59 -10.37 -6.80
N LEU A 282 10.73 -9.84 -7.67
CA LEU A 282 9.98 -8.59 -7.42
C LEU A 282 8.85 -8.78 -6.40
N ALA A 283 8.28 -9.98 -6.38
CA ALA A 283 7.13 -10.35 -5.57
C ALA A 283 7.52 -10.84 -4.19
N ARG A 284 8.74 -11.35 -4.02
CA ARG A 284 9.19 -11.95 -2.76
C ARG A 284 9.06 -11.01 -1.56
N PRO A 285 9.48 -9.72 -1.62
CA PRO A 285 9.29 -8.82 -0.48
C PRO A 285 7.81 -8.54 -0.16
N LEU A 286 6.95 -8.55 -1.19
CA LEU A 286 5.50 -8.40 -1.01
C LEU A 286 4.91 -9.65 -0.34
N TRP A 287 5.37 -10.84 -0.75
CA TRP A 287 4.99 -12.11 -0.14
C TRP A 287 5.44 -12.22 1.31
N ASP A 288 6.70 -11.91 1.63
CA ASP A 288 7.23 -11.98 2.99
C ASP A 288 6.46 -11.04 3.93
N ALA A 289 6.12 -9.83 3.46
CA ALA A 289 5.33 -8.88 4.21
C ALA A 289 3.87 -9.34 4.43
N VAL A 290 3.28 -9.99 3.42
CA VAL A 290 1.94 -10.61 3.54
C VAL A 290 1.96 -11.77 4.51
N GLN A 291 2.95 -12.66 4.43
CA GLN A 291 3.10 -13.76 5.38
C GLN A 291 3.20 -13.25 6.82
N SER A 292 3.99 -12.19 7.04
CA SER A 292 4.09 -11.57 8.36
C SER A 292 2.79 -10.91 8.83
N ALA A 293 1.95 -10.40 7.92
CA ALA A 293 0.64 -9.84 8.28
C ALA A 293 -0.35 -10.96 8.62
N LEU A 294 -0.36 -12.05 7.84
CA LEU A 294 -1.27 -13.18 8.02
C LEU A 294 -1.12 -13.87 9.39
N THR A 295 0.07 -13.86 9.99
CA THR A 295 0.29 -14.43 11.34
C THR A 295 -0.35 -13.62 12.46
N THR A 296 -0.72 -12.36 12.19
CA THR A 296 -1.33 -11.45 13.16
C THR A 296 -2.85 -11.36 13.04
N LEU A 297 -3.43 -11.99 12.00
CA LEU A 297 -4.87 -11.97 11.77
C LEU A 297 -5.58 -12.93 12.73
N ASP A 298 -6.60 -12.42 13.43
CA ASP A 298 -7.56 -13.28 14.09
C ASP A 298 -8.52 -13.93 13.07
N ALA A 299 -9.22 -14.98 13.50
CA ALA A 299 -10.12 -15.73 12.63
C ALA A 299 -11.42 -14.99 12.30
N GLY A 300 -11.80 -13.98 13.09
CA GLY A 300 -13.13 -13.34 13.03
C GLY A 300 -14.28 -14.31 13.34
N SER A 301 -15.50 -13.77 13.38
CA SER A 301 -16.72 -14.54 13.64
C SER A 301 -17.90 -14.14 12.76
N ASP A 302 -17.69 -13.25 11.80
CA ASP A 302 -18.73 -12.76 10.91
C ASP A 302 -19.05 -13.82 9.86
N LEU A 303 -20.33 -13.96 9.48
CA LEU A 303 -20.70 -14.81 8.36
C LEU A 303 -20.38 -14.08 7.05
N LEU A 304 -19.29 -14.48 6.41
CA LEU A 304 -18.82 -13.89 5.16
C LEU A 304 -19.51 -14.50 3.95
N HIS A 305 -19.74 -13.66 2.94
CA HIS A 305 -20.08 -14.06 1.58
C HIS A 305 -18.93 -14.86 0.95
N GLY A 306 -17.69 -14.37 1.08
CA GLY A 306 -16.47 -15.05 0.68
C GLY A 306 -16.11 -15.02 -0.82
N ASP A 307 -16.90 -14.32 -1.63
CA ASP A 307 -16.63 -13.98 -3.04
C ASP A 307 -17.35 -12.66 -3.39
N PHE A 308 -17.38 -11.70 -2.46
CA PHE A 308 -18.17 -10.48 -2.62
C PHE A 308 -17.52 -9.46 -3.56
N TYR A 309 -18.14 -9.23 -4.71
CA TYR A 309 -17.80 -8.16 -5.67
C TYR A 309 -19.03 -7.73 -6.46
N SER A 310 -18.92 -6.68 -7.28
CA SER A 310 -20.07 -6.06 -7.96
C SER A 310 -20.92 -7.02 -8.82
N ASN A 311 -20.38 -8.12 -9.33
CA ASN A 311 -21.17 -9.07 -10.10
C ASN A 311 -22.06 -9.97 -9.24
N GLN A 312 -21.77 -10.06 -7.93
CA GLN A 312 -22.57 -10.79 -6.96
C GLN A 312 -23.65 -9.92 -6.31
N VAL A 313 -23.80 -8.68 -6.75
CA VAL A 313 -24.83 -7.77 -6.25
C VAL A 313 -25.88 -7.62 -7.34
N LEU A 314 -27.10 -8.08 -7.09
CA LEU A 314 -28.24 -7.92 -7.99
C LEU A 314 -29.14 -6.79 -7.50
N VAL A 315 -29.39 -5.81 -8.36
CA VAL A 315 -30.32 -4.71 -8.13
C VAL A 315 -31.65 -5.06 -8.78
N THR A 316 -32.69 -5.14 -7.97
CA THR A 316 -34.07 -5.45 -8.36
C THR A 316 -35.00 -4.31 -7.93
N ASP A 317 -36.26 -4.35 -8.36
CA ASP A 317 -37.28 -3.38 -7.92
C ASP A 317 -37.58 -3.47 -6.42
N GLU A 318 -37.30 -4.62 -5.79
CA GLU A 318 -37.50 -4.88 -4.36
C GLU A 318 -36.27 -4.49 -3.51
N GLY A 319 -35.17 -4.08 -4.14
CA GLY A 319 -33.93 -3.70 -3.47
C GLY A 319 -32.70 -4.46 -3.97
N VAL A 320 -31.73 -4.69 -3.08
CA VAL A 320 -30.49 -5.39 -3.42
C VAL A 320 -30.53 -6.82 -2.87
N ALA A 321 -30.21 -7.79 -3.72
CA ALA A 321 -29.97 -9.18 -3.35
C ALA A 321 -28.50 -9.53 -3.58
N LEU A 322 -27.93 -10.36 -2.70
CA LEU A 322 -26.59 -10.91 -2.90
C LEU A 322 -26.72 -12.26 -3.60
N LEU A 323 -25.90 -12.49 -4.62
CA LEU A 323 -25.89 -13.70 -5.43
C LEU A 323 -24.73 -14.59 -5.01
N ASP A 324 -24.88 -15.90 -5.24
CA ASP A 324 -23.82 -16.90 -5.01
C ASP A 324 -23.38 -17.07 -3.55
N PHE A 325 -23.85 -18.15 -2.92
CA PHE A 325 -23.47 -18.52 -1.55
C PHE A 325 -22.42 -19.66 -1.50
N ASP A 326 -21.82 -20.02 -2.64
CA ASP A 326 -20.88 -21.15 -2.75
C ASP A 326 -19.59 -20.96 -1.92
N GLU A 327 -19.34 -19.77 -1.38
CA GLU A 327 -18.15 -19.45 -0.60
C GLU A 327 -18.45 -18.99 0.82
N LEU A 328 -19.70 -19.14 1.31
CA LEU A 328 -20.07 -18.81 2.69
C LEU A 328 -19.15 -19.51 3.72
N HIS A 329 -18.65 -18.74 4.69
CA HIS A 329 -17.78 -19.20 5.77
C HIS A 329 -17.69 -18.15 6.90
N LEU A 330 -17.13 -18.51 8.05
CA LEU A 330 -16.84 -17.54 9.12
C LEU A 330 -15.48 -16.88 8.92
N GLY A 331 -15.43 -15.57 9.17
CA GLY A 331 -14.24 -14.76 9.00
C GLY A 331 -14.36 -13.35 9.57
N ARG A 332 -13.46 -12.45 9.14
CA ARG A 332 -13.54 -11.01 9.40
C ARG A 332 -14.25 -10.28 8.27
N GLY A 333 -15.22 -9.42 8.58
CA GLY A 333 -15.99 -8.68 7.59
C GLY A 333 -15.16 -7.83 6.62
N GLU A 334 -13.98 -7.36 7.03
CA GLU A 334 -13.05 -6.63 6.17
C GLU A 334 -12.56 -7.44 4.97
N SER A 335 -12.64 -8.77 5.02
CA SER A 335 -12.27 -9.65 3.91
C SER A 335 -13.18 -9.46 2.69
N ASP A 336 -14.50 -9.38 2.88
CA ASP A 336 -15.44 -9.18 1.77
C ASP A 336 -15.39 -7.75 1.26
N LEU A 337 -15.27 -6.76 2.15
CA LEU A 337 -15.10 -5.35 1.76
C LEU A 337 -13.80 -5.14 0.98
N GLY A 338 -12.70 -5.72 1.45
CA GLY A 338 -11.39 -5.64 0.79
C GLY A 338 -11.39 -6.33 -0.57
N LEU A 339 -12.03 -7.49 -0.71
CA LEU A 339 -12.19 -8.17 -1.98
C LEU A 339 -13.01 -7.34 -2.99
N PHE A 340 -14.08 -6.69 -2.54
CA PHE A 340 -14.88 -5.80 -3.39
C PHE A 340 -14.03 -4.64 -3.94
N ILE A 341 -13.25 -3.97 -3.06
CA ILE A 341 -12.37 -2.87 -3.46
C ILE A 341 -11.28 -3.38 -4.42
N ALA A 342 -10.69 -4.55 -4.16
CA ALA A 342 -9.72 -5.16 -5.06
C ALA A 342 -10.30 -5.44 -6.46
N HIS A 343 -11.58 -5.81 -6.54
CA HIS A 343 -12.28 -5.95 -7.81
C HIS A 343 -12.50 -4.62 -8.52
N LEU A 344 -12.83 -3.52 -7.82
CA LEU A 344 -12.89 -2.19 -8.43
C LEU A 344 -11.53 -1.79 -9.03
N GLU A 345 -10.45 -1.97 -8.28
CA GLU A 345 -9.08 -1.72 -8.76
C GLU A 345 -8.74 -2.59 -9.99
N TYR A 346 -9.20 -3.85 -10.02
CA TYR A 346 -9.04 -4.71 -11.19
C TYR A 346 -9.81 -4.19 -12.40
N GLU A 347 -11.03 -3.65 -12.22
CA GLU A 347 -11.80 -3.06 -13.31
C GLU A 347 -11.18 -1.76 -13.85
N VAL A 348 -10.49 -0.98 -13.00
CA VAL A 348 -9.66 0.16 -13.46
C VAL A 348 -8.56 -0.32 -14.38
N LEU A 349 -7.85 -1.38 -14.01
CA LEU A 349 -6.76 -1.94 -14.82
C LEU A 349 -7.24 -2.49 -16.15
N ARG A 350 -8.47 -2.99 -16.19
CA ARG A 350 -9.14 -3.41 -17.43
C ARG A 350 -9.65 -2.24 -18.29
N GLY A 351 -9.49 -1.00 -17.84
CA GLY A 351 -9.97 0.19 -18.52
C GLY A 351 -11.50 0.29 -18.58
N ARG A 352 -12.21 -0.43 -17.71
CA ARG A 352 -13.68 -0.50 -17.70
C ARG A 352 -14.32 0.50 -16.75
N ILE A 353 -13.58 0.97 -15.75
CA ILE A 353 -13.94 2.09 -14.90
C ILE A 353 -12.75 3.04 -14.74
N GLU A 354 -13.00 4.31 -14.48
CA GLU A 354 -11.93 5.29 -14.29
C GLU A 354 -11.35 5.21 -12.87
N ALA A 355 -10.03 5.36 -12.73
CA ALA A 355 -9.35 5.32 -11.44
C ALA A 355 -9.93 6.34 -10.42
N ARG A 356 -10.34 7.53 -10.89
CA ARG A 356 -10.93 8.59 -10.07
C ARG A 356 -12.29 8.22 -9.47
N ALA A 357 -12.99 7.22 -10.03
CA ALA A 357 -14.28 6.80 -9.53
C ALA A 357 -14.16 5.90 -8.28
N VAL A 358 -13.07 5.12 -8.17
CA VAL A 358 -12.91 4.12 -7.10
C VAL A 358 -13.16 4.69 -5.70
N PRO A 359 -12.58 5.84 -5.27
CA PRO A 359 -12.81 6.37 -3.93
C PRO A 359 -14.29 6.65 -3.63
N ALA A 360 -15.03 7.20 -4.60
CA ALA A 360 -16.46 7.49 -4.44
C ALA A 360 -17.30 6.21 -4.38
N LEU A 361 -16.96 5.20 -5.20
CA LEU A 361 -17.62 3.90 -5.20
C LEU A 361 -17.37 3.14 -3.88
N THR A 362 -16.11 3.15 -3.41
CA THR A 362 -15.72 2.57 -2.13
C THR A 362 -16.45 3.27 -0.98
N GLU A 363 -16.47 4.60 -0.94
CA GLU A 363 -17.17 5.32 0.13
C GLU A 363 -18.68 5.04 0.12
N ALA A 364 -19.32 4.93 -1.05
CA ALA A 364 -20.74 4.60 -1.12
C ALA A 364 -21.04 3.22 -0.50
N LEU A 365 -20.21 2.20 -0.78
CA LEU A 365 -20.32 0.88 -0.16
C LEU A 365 -20.12 0.95 1.36
N LEU A 366 -19.02 1.58 1.80
CA LEU A 366 -18.66 1.67 3.22
C LEU A 366 -19.68 2.49 4.02
N ALA A 367 -20.24 3.55 3.45
CA ALA A 367 -21.30 4.34 4.07
C ALA A 367 -22.59 3.54 4.27
N GLY A 368 -22.88 2.56 3.41
CA GLY A 368 -23.96 1.60 3.61
C GLY A 368 -23.64 0.61 4.72
N TYR A 369 -22.44 0.02 4.66
CA TYR A 369 -21.99 -0.96 5.64
C TYR A 369 -21.99 -0.41 7.08
N ARG A 370 -21.53 0.83 7.28
CA ARG A 370 -21.49 1.52 8.58
C ARG A 370 -22.85 1.71 9.26
N LYS A 371 -23.98 1.48 8.58
CA LYS A 371 -25.30 1.57 9.22
C LYS A 371 -25.55 0.46 10.22
N SER A 372 -24.97 -0.72 10.01
CA SER A 372 -25.26 -1.92 10.80
C SER A 372 -24.03 -2.76 11.13
N GLY A 373 -22.87 -2.42 10.57
CA GLY A 373 -21.59 -3.03 10.89
C GLY A 373 -20.51 -1.99 11.19
N ASP A 374 -19.39 -2.46 11.72
CA ASP A 374 -18.15 -1.69 11.89
C ASP A 374 -17.01 -2.42 11.18
N TYR A 375 -15.94 -1.69 10.86
CA TYR A 375 -14.75 -2.27 10.25
C TYR A 375 -13.50 -1.52 10.69
N ASP A 376 -12.41 -2.25 10.85
CA ASP A 376 -11.10 -1.65 11.07
C ASP A 376 -10.51 -1.16 9.74
N GLU A 377 -10.16 0.13 9.66
CA GLU A 377 -9.63 0.74 8.44
C GLU A 377 -8.29 0.15 8.00
N ASP A 378 -7.44 -0.25 8.95
CA ASP A 378 -6.13 -0.84 8.65
C ASP A 378 -6.31 -2.28 8.14
N MET A 379 -7.21 -3.03 8.77
CA MET A 379 -7.58 -4.38 8.33
C MET A 379 -8.25 -4.36 6.96
N LEU A 380 -9.12 -3.39 6.68
CA LEU A 380 -9.70 -3.19 5.35
C LEU A 380 -8.62 -3.02 4.28
N ARG A 381 -7.58 -2.24 4.57
CA ARG A 381 -6.43 -2.07 3.65
C ARG A 381 -5.65 -3.37 3.48
N VAL A 382 -5.38 -4.10 4.56
CA VAL A 382 -4.72 -5.41 4.51
C VAL A 382 -5.51 -6.37 3.63
N TYR A 383 -6.81 -6.54 3.88
CA TYR A 383 -7.66 -7.41 3.07
C TYR A 383 -7.83 -6.93 1.62
N THR A 384 -7.77 -5.63 1.36
CA THR A 384 -7.72 -5.11 -0.02
C THR A 384 -6.44 -5.57 -0.74
N VAL A 385 -5.29 -5.52 -0.07
CA VAL A 385 -4.03 -6.04 -0.63
C VAL A 385 -4.12 -7.55 -0.85
N LEU A 386 -4.65 -8.29 0.11
CA LEU A 386 -4.84 -9.74 -0.02
C LEU A 386 -5.77 -10.06 -1.20
N GLY A 387 -6.88 -9.35 -1.35
CA GLY A 387 -7.79 -9.49 -2.48
C GLY A 387 -7.10 -9.23 -3.82
N LEU A 388 -6.28 -8.18 -3.95
CA LEU A 388 -5.52 -7.92 -5.17
C LEU A 388 -4.53 -9.04 -5.50
N LEU A 389 -3.90 -9.62 -4.49
CA LEU A 389 -3.00 -10.76 -4.66
C LEU A 389 -3.75 -12.03 -5.08
N GLU A 390 -4.95 -12.27 -4.52
CA GLU A 390 -5.83 -13.34 -4.98
C GLU A 390 -6.23 -13.13 -6.45
N LEU A 391 -6.41 -11.88 -6.90
CA LEU A 391 -6.75 -11.54 -8.28
C LEU A 391 -5.55 -11.54 -9.23
N ALA A 392 -4.30 -11.60 -8.75
CA ALA A 392 -3.11 -11.45 -9.60
C ALA A 392 -2.98 -12.52 -10.71
N HIS A 393 -3.60 -13.68 -10.54
CA HIS A 393 -3.66 -14.75 -11.54
C HIS A 393 -4.79 -14.58 -12.58
N ARG A 394 -5.74 -13.68 -12.33
CA ARG A 394 -6.92 -13.46 -13.19
C ARG A 394 -6.56 -12.98 -14.60
N PRO A 395 -5.61 -12.06 -14.83
CA PRO A 395 -5.26 -11.65 -16.18
C PRO A 395 -4.95 -12.82 -17.13
N PHE A 396 -4.16 -13.79 -16.68
CA PHE A 396 -3.84 -14.99 -17.45
C PHE A 396 -5.05 -15.91 -17.59
N ARG A 397 -5.76 -16.14 -16.48
CA ARG A 397 -6.94 -17.03 -16.44
C ARG A 397 -8.10 -16.55 -17.29
N ASP A 398 -8.30 -15.23 -17.36
CA ASP A 398 -9.36 -14.55 -18.11
C ASP A 398 -8.90 -14.19 -19.54
N CYS A 399 -7.73 -14.71 -19.98
CA CYS A 399 -7.20 -14.58 -21.34
C CYS A 399 -7.00 -13.12 -21.81
N LEU A 400 -6.57 -12.21 -20.91
CA LEU A 400 -6.28 -10.85 -21.32
C LEU A 400 -5.09 -10.83 -22.31
N PRO A 401 -5.15 -10.04 -23.40
CA PRO A 401 -4.02 -9.96 -24.34
C PRO A 401 -2.72 -9.51 -23.66
N ASP A 402 -2.78 -8.48 -22.82
CA ASP A 402 -1.64 -7.94 -22.09
C ASP A 402 -1.50 -8.55 -20.69
N TRP A 403 -1.91 -9.81 -20.49
CA TRP A 403 -1.96 -10.44 -19.16
C TRP A 403 -0.68 -10.31 -18.32
N PRO A 404 0.57 -10.38 -18.87
CA PRO A 404 1.77 -10.22 -18.05
C PRO A 404 1.85 -8.83 -17.43
N GLU A 405 1.53 -7.82 -18.24
CA GLU A 405 1.59 -6.42 -17.88
C GLU A 405 0.44 -6.06 -16.94
N ALA A 406 -0.77 -6.56 -17.20
CA ALA A 406 -1.90 -6.44 -16.30
C ALA A 406 -1.63 -7.08 -14.92
N THR A 407 -1.00 -8.26 -14.88
CA THR A 407 -0.54 -8.88 -13.62
C THR A 407 0.50 -8.00 -12.94
N ARG A 408 1.50 -7.46 -13.66
CA ARG A 408 2.50 -6.54 -13.09
C ARG A 408 1.85 -5.31 -12.45
N ARG A 409 0.88 -4.67 -13.12
CA ARG A 409 0.17 -3.50 -12.59
C ARG A 409 -0.63 -3.81 -11.33
N LEU A 410 -1.31 -4.97 -11.27
CA LEU A 410 -2.00 -5.43 -10.05
C LEU A 410 -1.03 -5.51 -8.87
N LEU A 411 0.16 -6.05 -9.09
CA LEU A 411 1.15 -6.25 -8.04
C LEU A 411 1.81 -4.95 -7.61
N GLU A 412 2.06 -4.04 -8.53
CA GLU A 412 2.53 -2.68 -8.21
C GLU A 412 1.49 -1.94 -7.38
N ARG A 413 0.20 -2.12 -7.70
CA ARG A 413 -0.91 -1.60 -6.90
C ARG A 413 -0.93 -2.23 -5.51
N SER A 414 -0.82 -3.55 -5.40
CA SER A 414 -0.68 -4.26 -4.11
C SER A 414 0.51 -3.73 -3.30
N ARG A 415 1.67 -3.53 -3.92
CA ARG A 415 2.88 -3.02 -3.26
C ARG A 415 2.72 -1.58 -2.80
N TRP A 416 2.08 -0.74 -3.61
CA TRP A 416 1.78 0.65 -3.25
C TRP A 416 0.85 0.70 -2.03
N LEU A 417 -0.26 -0.05 -2.07
CA LEU A 417 -1.22 -0.16 -0.96
C LEU A 417 -0.56 -0.75 0.29
N LEU A 418 0.27 -1.78 0.13
CA LEU A 418 0.95 -2.39 1.25
C LEU A 418 2.00 -1.44 1.85
N ARG A 419 2.73 -0.66 1.05
CA ARG A 419 3.66 0.37 1.57
C ARG A 419 2.93 1.48 2.31
N SER A 420 1.75 1.89 1.84
CA SER A 420 0.91 2.85 2.59
C SER A 420 0.33 2.26 3.87
N THR A 421 0.28 0.93 4.01
CA THR A 421 -0.31 0.23 5.17
C THR A 421 0.76 -0.23 6.18
N LEU A 422 1.84 -0.87 5.72
CA LEU A 422 2.96 -1.43 6.50
C LEU A 422 4.20 -0.52 6.57
N GLY A 423 4.21 0.63 5.89
CA GLY A 423 5.24 1.67 6.06
C GLY A 423 5.19 2.39 7.42
N ARG A 424 4.22 2.00 8.27
CA ARG A 424 4.16 2.36 9.68
C ARG A 424 5.11 1.43 10.46
N PRO A 425 6.18 1.91 11.11
CA PRO A 425 6.76 1.11 12.19
C PRO A 425 5.64 0.84 13.20
N ALA A 426 5.51 -0.41 13.65
CA ALA A 426 4.46 -0.91 14.58
C ALA A 426 4.35 -0.16 15.93
N LYS A 427 5.15 0.89 16.14
CA LYS A 427 5.08 1.83 17.27
C LYS A 427 4.28 3.12 16.99
N ALA A 428 3.81 3.36 15.77
CA ALA A 428 3.04 4.56 15.39
C ALA A 428 1.53 4.31 15.21
N MET A 429 1.01 3.18 15.71
CA MET A 429 -0.40 2.76 15.56
C MET A 429 -1.33 3.16 16.72
N ALA A 430 -0.90 4.05 17.60
CA ALA A 430 -1.87 4.87 18.31
C ALA A 430 -2.19 6.06 17.38
N ARG A 431 -3.45 6.22 16.95
CA ARG A 431 -3.93 7.51 16.43
C ARG A 431 -3.38 8.57 17.35
N ASP A 432 -2.56 9.48 16.82
CA ASP A 432 -2.05 10.58 17.61
C ASP A 432 -3.23 11.50 17.90
N ALA A 433 -3.94 11.24 19.00
CA ALA A 433 -5.19 11.93 19.34
C ALA A 433 -4.99 13.44 19.47
N ALA A 434 -3.76 13.87 19.73
CA ALA A 434 -3.36 15.28 19.78
C ALA A 434 -2.98 15.85 18.39
N MET A 435 -2.91 15.04 17.34
CA MET A 435 -2.71 15.43 15.94
C MET A 435 -3.73 14.75 15.00
N PRO A 436 -5.05 15.01 15.15
CA PRO A 436 -6.08 14.37 14.33
C PRO A 436 -5.94 14.66 12.83
N CYS A 437 -5.31 15.79 12.46
CA CYS A 437 -5.00 16.14 11.08
C CYS A 437 -3.95 15.24 10.40
N LEU A 438 -3.20 14.43 11.15
CA LEU A 438 -2.10 13.64 10.61
C LEU A 438 -2.58 12.51 9.69
N ASP A 439 -3.73 11.91 10.01
CA ASP A 439 -4.34 10.86 9.17
C ASP A 439 -4.81 11.41 7.83
N GLU A 440 -5.38 12.63 7.84
CA GLU A 440 -5.77 13.34 6.61
C GLU A 440 -4.54 13.79 5.81
N ALA A 441 -3.52 14.31 6.48
CA ALA A 441 -2.27 14.75 5.86
C ALA A 441 -1.48 13.61 5.19
N LEU A 442 -1.61 12.37 5.69
CA LEU A 442 -0.95 11.17 5.14
C LEU A 442 -1.81 10.39 4.14
N ASN A 443 -3.01 10.88 3.84
CA ASN A 443 -3.87 10.31 2.80
C ASN A 443 -3.79 11.18 1.54
N SER A 444 -3.01 10.74 0.56
CA SER A 444 -2.76 11.50 -0.67
C SER A 444 -4.04 11.93 -1.40
N LEU A 445 -5.11 11.12 -1.36
CA LEU A 445 -6.37 11.48 -2.00
C LEU A 445 -7.14 12.58 -1.24
N ARG A 446 -7.08 12.56 0.10
CA ARG A 446 -7.79 13.53 0.94
C ARG A 446 -7.06 14.87 1.01
N CYS A 447 -5.73 14.86 1.08
CA CYS A 447 -4.95 16.09 1.21
C CYS A 447 -4.62 16.77 -0.14
N GLU A 448 -4.69 16.07 -1.28
CA GLU A 448 -4.36 16.62 -2.60
C GLU A 448 -5.07 17.96 -2.90
N PRO A 449 -6.41 18.08 -2.79
CA PRO A 449 -7.08 19.34 -3.16
C PRO A 449 -6.61 20.53 -2.34
N ALA A 450 -6.43 20.33 -1.02
CA ALA A 450 -6.00 21.38 -0.10
C ALA A 450 -4.53 21.77 -0.32
N LEU A 451 -3.66 20.79 -0.60
CA LEU A 451 -2.25 21.02 -0.93
C LEU A 451 -2.08 21.79 -2.23
N LEU A 452 -2.72 21.33 -3.31
CA LEU A 452 -2.62 21.96 -4.63
C LEU A 452 -3.17 23.40 -4.61
N ALA A 453 -4.29 23.61 -3.93
CA ALA A 453 -4.85 24.96 -3.74
C ALA A 453 -3.90 25.87 -2.96
N ALA A 454 -3.30 25.38 -1.87
CA ALA A 454 -2.39 26.16 -1.04
C ALA A 454 -1.14 26.64 -1.80
N MET A 455 -0.67 25.88 -2.79
CA MET A 455 0.51 26.23 -3.60
C MET A 455 0.17 27.03 -4.86
N GLY A 456 -1.12 27.22 -5.19
CA GLY A 456 -1.52 27.73 -6.51
C GLY A 456 -1.04 26.83 -7.65
N ALA A 457 -1.08 25.50 -7.47
CA ALA A 457 -0.62 24.55 -8.48
C ALA A 457 -1.54 24.55 -9.72
N PRO A 458 -1.00 24.27 -10.92
CA PRO A 458 -1.79 24.23 -12.14
C PRO A 458 -2.81 23.07 -12.13
N ALA A 459 -3.87 23.18 -12.94
CA ALA A 459 -5.04 22.28 -12.88
C ALA A 459 -4.74 20.81 -13.23
N ASP A 460 -3.63 20.56 -13.91
CA ASP A 460 -3.10 19.25 -14.28
C ASP A 460 -2.20 18.62 -13.20
N ALA A 461 -1.81 19.37 -12.15
CA ALA A 461 -0.99 18.86 -11.08
C ALA A 461 -1.70 17.78 -10.27
N ARG A 462 -0.95 16.72 -9.91
CA ARG A 462 -1.44 15.57 -9.13
C ARG A 462 -0.46 15.20 -8.03
N LEU A 463 -0.98 14.83 -6.87
CA LEU A 463 -0.19 14.30 -5.78
C LEU A 463 0.00 12.79 -5.97
N THR A 464 1.21 12.37 -6.33
CA THR A 464 1.51 10.97 -6.64
C THR A 464 1.89 10.15 -5.41
N SER A 465 2.44 10.79 -4.36
CA SER A 465 2.73 10.11 -3.10
C SER A 465 2.93 11.09 -1.93
N CYS A 466 2.71 10.60 -0.71
CA CYS A 466 3.10 11.25 0.54
C CYS A 466 3.89 10.27 1.42
N ARG A 467 4.90 10.77 2.12
CA ARG A 467 5.81 9.98 2.98
C ARG A 467 6.07 10.73 4.28
N LEU A 468 5.72 10.12 5.41
CA LEU A 468 6.09 10.64 6.73
C LEU A 468 7.62 10.58 6.90
N LEU A 469 8.26 11.73 7.08
CA LEU A 469 9.71 11.83 7.33
C LEU A 469 10.03 11.83 8.82
N GLN A 470 9.23 12.55 9.61
CA GLN A 470 9.44 12.66 11.05
C GLN A 470 8.11 12.81 11.77
N HIS A 471 7.97 12.16 12.92
CA HIS A 471 6.81 12.30 13.80
C HIS A 471 7.26 12.40 15.25
N LYS A 472 6.87 13.47 15.92
CA LYS A 472 6.97 13.65 17.38
C LYS A 472 5.54 13.61 17.93
N PRO A 473 5.12 12.48 18.54
CA PRO A 473 3.74 12.30 19.01
C PRO A 473 3.22 13.47 19.85
N GLY A 474 1.99 13.89 19.58
CA GLY A 474 1.28 15.00 20.21
C GLY A 474 1.93 16.37 19.99
N ARG A 475 2.86 16.51 19.05
CA ARG A 475 3.63 17.75 18.85
C ARG A 475 3.71 18.19 17.40
N ARG A 476 4.41 17.43 16.55
CA ARG A 476 4.68 17.83 15.16
C ARG A 476 4.96 16.65 14.25
N ALA A 477 4.65 16.81 12.97
CA ALA A 477 4.99 15.86 11.92
C ALA A 477 5.57 16.58 10.70
N VAL A 478 6.51 15.93 10.01
CA VAL A 478 7.11 16.40 8.76
C VAL A 478 6.85 15.35 7.70
N ILE A 479 6.22 15.76 6.61
CA ILE A 479 5.73 14.87 5.54
C ILE A 479 6.31 15.36 4.22
N GLU A 480 6.88 14.45 3.43
CA GLU A 480 7.29 14.68 2.05
C GLU A 480 6.13 14.36 1.13
N TYR A 481 5.87 15.23 0.16
CA TYR A 481 4.87 15.03 -0.89
C TYR A 481 5.55 15.09 -2.25
N ARG A 482 5.10 14.24 -3.17
CA ARG A 482 5.53 14.20 -4.56
C ARG A 482 4.38 14.61 -5.45
N ILE A 483 4.61 15.63 -6.26
CA ILE A 483 3.62 16.22 -7.16
C ILE A 483 4.13 16.07 -8.58
N GLU A 484 3.26 15.72 -9.51
CA GLU A 484 3.57 15.60 -10.93
C GLU A 484 2.59 16.47 -11.73
N ASP A 485 3.13 17.25 -12.65
CA ASP A 485 2.38 18.06 -13.61
C ASP A 485 3.08 18.00 -14.99
N THR A 486 2.55 18.74 -15.98
CA THR A 486 3.15 18.83 -17.33
C THR A 486 4.58 19.37 -17.37
N GLN A 487 5.07 20.00 -16.30
CA GLN A 487 6.44 20.50 -16.16
C GLN A 487 7.36 19.48 -15.48
N GLY A 488 6.82 18.41 -14.88
CA GLY A 488 7.55 17.26 -14.34
C GLY A 488 7.26 16.96 -12.88
N GLU A 489 8.08 16.07 -12.29
CA GLU A 489 8.00 15.72 -10.87
C GLU A 489 8.64 16.81 -10.00
N ARG A 490 7.90 17.27 -8.98
CA ARG A 490 8.36 18.16 -7.92
C ARG A 490 8.14 17.52 -6.56
N ARG A 491 9.01 17.87 -5.59
CA ARG A 491 8.90 17.39 -4.21
C ARG A 491 8.77 18.56 -3.26
N ILE A 492 7.89 18.41 -2.27
CA ILE A 492 7.63 19.43 -1.26
C ILE A 492 7.61 18.78 0.13
N ILE A 493 7.78 19.61 1.16
CA ILE A 493 7.69 19.22 2.56
C ILE A 493 6.53 19.96 3.22
N GLY A 494 5.62 19.22 3.86
CA GLY A 494 4.60 19.76 4.75
C GLY A 494 4.97 19.56 6.22
N LYS A 495 4.84 20.62 7.01
CA LYS A 495 5.15 20.65 8.44
C LYS A 495 3.87 20.88 9.25
N CYS A 496 3.39 19.83 9.91
CA CYS A 496 2.17 19.82 10.73
C CYS A 496 2.50 20.04 12.21
N ARG A 497 1.59 20.67 12.95
CA ARG A 497 1.71 20.88 14.40
C ARG A 497 0.40 20.55 15.10
N ALA A 498 0.49 19.93 16.28
CA ALA A 498 -0.66 19.61 17.14
C ALA A 498 -1.44 20.87 17.58
N LYS A 499 -0.71 21.97 17.83
CA LYS A 499 -1.28 23.25 18.30
C LYS A 499 -1.90 24.10 17.19
N GLY A 500 -2.09 23.55 15.98
CA GLY A 500 -2.55 24.28 14.81
C GLY A 500 -1.41 24.94 14.01
N LEU A 501 -1.79 25.62 12.93
CA LEU A 501 -0.87 26.19 11.94
C LEU A 501 0.16 27.14 12.59
N ASP A 502 1.44 26.87 12.36
CA ASP A 502 2.53 27.74 12.79
C ASP A 502 2.71 28.93 11.83
N THR A 503 1.80 29.89 11.94
CA THR A 503 1.76 31.12 11.13
C THR A 503 2.99 31.98 11.33
N ARG A 504 3.62 31.92 12.51
CA ARG A 504 4.81 32.69 12.86
C ARG A 504 6.02 32.20 12.06
N THR A 505 6.32 30.89 12.15
CA THR A 505 7.46 30.31 11.44
C THR A 505 7.24 30.39 9.93
N TRP A 506 6.01 30.21 9.46
CA TRP A 506 5.64 30.43 8.05
C TRP A 506 6.02 31.85 7.57
N LYS A 507 5.54 32.91 8.25
CA LYS A 507 5.84 34.31 7.87
C LYS A 507 7.33 34.63 7.95
N LEU A 508 8.04 34.06 8.92
CA LEU A 508 9.49 34.21 9.02
C LEU A 508 10.19 33.62 7.79
N MET A 509 9.79 32.42 7.37
CA MET A 509 10.35 31.76 6.19
C MET A 509 10.05 32.54 4.90
N GLU A 510 8.88 33.17 4.79
CA GLU A 510 8.57 34.06 3.65
C GLU A 510 9.57 35.22 3.56
N HIS A 511 9.79 35.93 4.67
CA HIS A 511 10.77 37.03 4.71
C HIS A 511 12.20 36.55 4.47
N LEU A 512 12.60 35.43 5.07
CA LEU A 512 13.94 34.86 4.88
C LEU A 512 14.17 34.43 3.42
N SER A 513 13.16 33.88 2.76
CA SER A 513 13.26 33.47 1.35
C SER A 513 13.36 34.65 0.37
N ALA A 514 12.93 35.84 0.78
CA ALA A 514 13.08 37.08 0.02
C ALA A 514 14.39 37.84 0.36
N ALA A 515 15.06 37.46 1.44
CA ALA A 515 16.36 37.98 1.84
C ALA A 515 17.49 37.19 1.15
N PRO A 516 18.74 37.68 1.15
CA PRO A 516 19.91 36.92 0.68
C PRO A 516 20.31 35.82 1.68
N VAL A 517 19.35 34.99 2.09
CA VAL A 517 19.54 33.84 2.99
C VAL A 517 19.02 32.59 2.29
N ALA A 518 19.88 31.59 2.12
CA ALA A 518 19.51 30.35 1.46
C ALA A 518 18.65 29.48 2.40
N VAL A 519 17.33 29.63 2.28
CA VAL A 519 16.33 28.82 3.00
C VAL A 519 15.36 28.16 2.00
N PRO A 520 14.81 26.96 2.30
CA PRO A 520 13.81 26.34 1.44
C PRO A 520 12.61 27.26 1.22
N ARG A 521 12.22 27.43 -0.05
CA ARG A 521 11.16 28.37 -0.40
C ARG A 521 9.81 27.94 0.21
N PRO A 522 9.13 28.82 0.96
CA PRO A 522 7.77 28.58 1.43
C PRO A 522 6.79 28.57 0.24
N LEU A 523 5.82 27.64 0.25
CA LEU A 523 4.91 27.40 -0.87
C LEU A 523 3.45 27.73 -0.56
N GLY A 524 2.99 27.53 0.67
CA GLY A 524 1.63 27.85 1.09
C GLY A 524 1.28 27.33 2.47
N THR A 525 0.07 27.65 2.93
CA THR A 525 -0.48 27.12 4.20
C THR A 525 -1.74 26.32 3.95
N VAL A 526 -1.93 25.26 4.73
CA VAL A 526 -3.11 24.40 4.75
C VAL A 526 -3.68 24.41 6.18
N PRO A 527 -4.52 25.41 6.52
CA PRO A 527 -5.03 25.60 7.88
C PRO A 527 -5.81 24.39 8.42
N SER A 528 -6.57 23.70 7.57
CA SER A 528 -7.33 22.50 7.94
C SER A 528 -6.44 21.37 8.48
N LEU A 529 -5.18 21.32 8.04
CA LEU A 529 -4.20 20.33 8.48
C LEU A 529 -3.20 20.88 9.51
N GLY A 530 -3.38 22.12 9.98
CA GLY A 530 -2.39 22.78 10.84
C GLY A 530 -0.99 22.79 10.24
N MET A 531 -0.91 22.91 8.91
CA MET A 531 0.29 22.61 8.12
C MET A 531 0.71 23.79 7.26
N TRP A 532 2.02 23.99 7.08
CA TRP A 532 2.56 24.83 6.02
C TRP A 532 3.53 24.05 5.14
N LEU A 533 3.71 24.51 3.91
CA LEU A 533 4.41 23.83 2.82
C LEU A 533 5.69 24.58 2.43
N GLN A 534 6.72 23.85 2.07
CA GLN A 534 7.95 24.40 1.48
C GLN A 534 8.52 23.46 0.42
N GLU A 535 9.39 23.97 -0.43
CA GLU A 535 10.13 23.16 -1.40
C GLU A 535 11.01 22.12 -0.69
N LYS A 536 11.13 20.94 -1.30
CA LYS A 536 12.15 19.97 -0.92
C LYS A 536 13.45 20.34 -1.64
N VAL A 537 14.41 20.86 -0.87
CA VAL A 537 15.75 21.12 -1.38
C VAL A 537 16.60 19.84 -1.42
N SER A 538 17.45 19.77 -2.44
CA SER A 538 18.50 18.75 -2.60
C SER A 538 19.68 19.06 -1.68
N GLY A 539 20.47 18.04 -1.36
CA GLY A 539 21.69 18.18 -0.56
C GLY A 539 21.90 17.05 0.44
N LYS A 540 23.16 16.89 0.84
CA LYS A 540 23.59 16.00 1.93
C LYS A 540 23.52 16.73 3.26
N THR A 541 23.38 15.99 4.35
CA THR A 541 23.49 16.57 5.70
C THR A 541 24.90 17.16 5.90
N ALA A 542 25.02 18.23 6.69
CA ALA A 542 26.34 18.79 6.95
C ALA A 542 27.26 17.76 7.64
N TRP A 543 26.74 16.83 8.46
CA TRP A 543 27.55 15.73 9.01
C TRP A 543 28.26 14.89 7.94
N GLU A 544 27.55 14.54 6.86
CA GLU A 544 28.13 13.75 5.77
C GLU A 544 29.25 14.51 5.06
N VAL A 545 29.08 15.82 4.85
CA VAL A 545 30.05 16.62 4.10
C VAL A 545 31.24 17.03 4.96
N LEU A 546 31.02 17.35 6.24
CA LEU A 546 32.09 17.74 7.17
C LEU A 546 33.02 16.58 7.52
N SER A 547 32.57 15.33 7.33
CA SER A 547 33.37 14.12 7.54
C SER A 547 34.15 13.67 6.29
N ASP A 548 33.95 14.33 5.15
CA ASP A 548 34.66 14.09 3.87
C ASP A 548 35.93 14.97 3.80
N PRO A 549 36.97 14.60 3.01
CA PRO A 549 38.13 15.47 2.75
C PRO A 549 37.79 16.92 2.35
N ARG A 550 36.60 17.17 1.78
CA ARG A 550 36.09 18.51 1.42
C ARG A 550 35.42 19.26 2.58
N GLY A 551 35.43 18.72 3.79
CA GLY A 551 34.74 19.26 4.96
C GLY A 551 35.20 20.67 5.36
N ILE A 552 36.47 21.01 5.16
CA ILE A 552 37.03 22.35 5.44
C ILE A 552 36.34 23.42 4.59
N GLU A 553 36.23 23.19 3.28
CA GLU A 553 35.59 24.13 2.36
C GLU A 553 34.08 24.22 2.61
N ALA A 554 33.43 23.11 2.93
CA ALA A 554 32.03 23.12 3.34
C ALA A 554 31.83 23.95 4.62
N ALA A 555 32.72 23.82 5.61
CA ALA A 555 32.67 24.61 6.84
C ALA A 555 32.74 26.12 6.55
N ARG A 556 33.61 26.55 5.62
CA ARG A 556 33.70 27.95 5.19
C ARG A 556 32.37 28.46 4.60
N ARG A 557 31.72 27.66 3.74
CA ARG A 557 30.42 28.02 3.13
C ARG A 557 29.27 28.05 4.15
N ILE A 558 29.29 27.15 5.13
CA ILE A 558 28.31 27.15 6.23
C ILE A 558 28.48 28.43 7.06
N ALA A 559 29.71 28.86 7.34
CA ALA A 559 29.98 30.11 8.02
C ALA A 559 29.45 31.34 7.25
N GLU A 560 29.66 31.39 5.94
CA GLU A 560 29.13 32.46 5.07
C GLU A 560 27.59 32.49 5.05
N SER A 561 26.96 31.32 5.04
CA SER A 561 25.50 31.20 5.04
C SER A 561 24.90 31.63 6.37
N LEU A 562 25.53 31.25 7.50
CA LEU A 562 25.14 31.72 8.82
C LEU A 562 25.33 33.23 8.96
N PHE A 563 26.44 33.78 8.45
CA PHE A 563 26.64 35.22 8.45
C PHE A 563 25.59 35.97 7.62
N SER A 564 25.20 35.41 6.48
CA SER A 564 24.13 35.97 5.64
C SER A 564 22.80 36.04 6.40
N LEU A 565 22.46 35.01 7.18
CA LEU A 565 21.33 35.05 8.11
C LEU A 565 21.47 36.18 9.14
N HIS A 566 22.62 36.28 9.80
CA HIS A 566 22.84 37.28 10.86
C HIS A 566 22.82 38.72 10.33
N ARG A 567 23.23 38.93 9.08
CA ARG A 567 23.27 40.25 8.44
C ARG A 567 21.94 40.66 7.83
N ALA A 568 21.24 39.73 7.19
CA ALA A 568 20.11 40.03 6.31
C ALA A 568 18.79 39.39 6.73
N GLY A 569 18.77 38.65 7.84
CA GLY A 569 17.53 38.14 8.43
C GLY A 569 16.61 39.27 8.90
N PRO A 570 15.28 39.03 8.90
CA PRO A 570 14.31 40.02 9.33
C PRO A 570 14.44 40.32 10.83
N GLU A 571 14.05 41.52 11.25
CA GLU A 571 14.14 41.92 12.66
C GLU A 571 13.29 40.99 13.55
N PRO A 572 13.89 40.30 14.54
CA PRO A 572 13.16 39.36 15.37
C PRO A 572 12.38 40.06 16.49
N GLU A 573 11.13 39.65 16.71
CA GLU A 573 10.30 40.17 17.81
C GLU A 573 10.76 39.71 19.21
N ARG A 574 11.40 38.55 19.29
CA ARG A 574 11.86 37.95 20.56
C ARG A 574 13.32 38.29 20.78
N SER A 575 13.74 38.49 22.02
CA SER A 575 15.15 38.60 22.38
C SER A 575 15.60 37.45 23.27
N HIS A 576 16.78 36.89 22.96
CA HIS A 576 17.46 35.91 23.79
C HIS A 576 18.73 36.54 24.38
N ARG A 577 18.78 36.60 25.72
CA ARG A 577 19.91 37.19 26.47
C ARG A 577 20.72 36.08 27.13
N ILE A 578 21.95 36.39 27.54
CA ILE A 578 22.79 35.46 28.30
C ILE A 578 22.08 34.94 29.57
N ASP A 579 21.32 35.78 30.25
CA ASP A 579 20.55 35.38 31.43
C ASP A 579 19.52 34.30 31.11
N ASN A 580 18.90 34.36 29.93
CA ASN A 580 17.97 33.33 29.46
C ASN A 580 18.69 32.01 29.21
N GLU A 581 19.89 32.06 28.62
CA GLU A 581 20.70 30.86 28.36
C GLU A 581 21.13 30.19 29.67
N LEU A 582 21.62 30.97 30.63
CA LEU A 582 22.02 30.47 31.94
C LEU A 582 20.83 29.91 32.75
N ALA A 583 19.64 30.53 32.64
CA ALA A 583 18.44 30.01 33.28
C ALA A 583 18.03 28.64 32.71
N ILE A 584 18.04 28.48 31.38
CA ILE A 584 17.75 27.20 30.72
C ILE A 584 18.80 26.15 31.12
N LEU A 585 20.08 26.53 31.10
CA LEU A 585 21.17 25.65 31.50
C LEU A 585 21.03 25.16 32.95
N ALA A 586 20.74 26.07 33.88
CA ALA A 586 20.56 25.73 35.28
C ALA A 586 19.40 24.74 35.50
N GLU A 587 18.27 24.92 34.79
CA GLU A 587 17.15 23.98 34.82
C GLU A 587 17.56 22.60 34.29
N ARG A 588 18.25 22.55 33.15
CA ARG A 588 18.71 21.30 32.52
C ARG A 588 19.72 20.55 33.37
N LEU A 589 20.67 21.26 33.98
CA LEU A 589 21.65 20.67 34.90
C LEU A 589 20.97 20.15 36.17
N LYS A 590 19.98 20.88 36.70
CA LYS A 590 19.16 20.39 37.83
C LYS A 590 18.41 19.11 37.47
N GLU A 591 17.88 18.99 36.26
CA GLU A 591 17.29 17.73 35.76
C GLU A 591 18.34 16.61 35.69
N ALA A 592 19.54 16.91 35.18
CA ALA A 592 20.64 15.95 35.10
C ALA A 592 21.06 15.41 36.49
N SER A 593 21.18 16.27 37.50
CA SER A 593 21.50 15.87 38.88
C SER A 593 20.43 14.94 39.47
N LYS A 594 19.15 15.09 39.10
CA LYS A 594 18.10 14.16 39.53
C LYS A 594 18.26 12.77 38.90
N VAL A 595 18.71 12.70 37.65
CA VAL A 595 18.92 11.44 36.93
C VAL A 595 20.20 10.73 37.40
N LYS A 596 21.24 11.50 37.75
CA LYS A 596 22.52 11.01 38.28
C LYS A 596 22.90 11.76 39.56
N PRO A 597 22.36 11.34 40.73
CA PRO A 597 22.65 11.98 42.01
C PRO A 597 24.15 12.00 42.34
N ASP A 598 24.89 10.96 41.96
CA ASP A 598 26.35 10.87 42.18
C ASP A 598 27.15 11.98 41.47
N TRP A 599 26.56 12.67 40.49
CA TRP A 599 27.17 13.80 39.78
C TRP A 599 26.77 15.16 40.34
N GLU A 600 26.01 15.23 41.44
CA GLU A 600 25.46 16.50 41.95
C GLU A 600 26.53 17.55 42.23
N SER A 601 27.62 17.19 42.90
CA SER A 601 28.73 18.10 43.20
C SER A 601 29.43 18.59 41.94
N ARG A 602 29.69 17.68 41.00
CA ARG A 602 30.30 17.95 39.68
C ARG A 602 29.45 18.92 38.86
N ILE A 603 28.16 18.63 38.75
CA ILE A 603 27.18 19.46 38.03
C ILE A 603 27.04 20.84 38.67
N ARG A 604 27.06 20.93 40.01
CA ARG A 604 27.02 22.22 40.73
C ARG A 604 28.24 23.07 40.39
N ASN A 605 29.45 22.49 40.43
CA ASN A 605 30.69 23.19 40.08
C ASN A 605 30.66 23.70 38.63
N ILE A 606 30.17 22.88 37.68
CA ILE A 606 29.97 23.30 36.29
C ILE A 606 28.98 24.46 36.19
N ALA A 607 27.85 24.41 36.90
CA ALA A 607 26.85 25.46 36.89
C ALA A 607 27.39 26.79 37.44
N GLU A 608 28.20 26.74 38.50
CA GLU A 608 28.89 27.92 39.05
C GLU A 608 29.91 28.49 38.06
N ALA A 609 30.75 27.64 37.47
CA ALA A 609 31.71 28.06 36.45
C ALA A 609 31.03 28.70 35.23
N CYS A 610 29.90 28.14 34.78
CA CYS A 610 29.10 28.72 33.70
C CYS A 610 28.54 30.10 34.07
N ASN A 611 28.07 30.29 35.31
CA ASN A 611 27.58 31.59 35.78
C ASN A 611 28.68 32.67 35.80
N ASN A 612 29.92 32.28 36.11
CA ASN A 612 31.07 33.19 36.10
C ASN A 612 31.40 33.73 34.69
N LEU A 613 30.92 33.07 33.62
CA LEU A 613 31.11 33.55 32.24
C LEU A 613 30.15 34.70 31.87
N ARG A 614 29.11 34.97 32.68
CA ARG A 614 28.04 35.96 32.38
C ARG A 614 28.60 37.34 32.03
N GLY A 615 29.51 37.85 32.85
CA GLY A 615 30.05 39.21 32.69
C GLY A 615 30.83 39.41 31.38
N LYS A 616 31.45 38.34 30.86
CA LYS A 616 32.25 38.37 29.63
C LYS A 616 31.39 38.39 28.35
N LEU A 617 30.13 37.98 28.46
CA LEU A 617 29.18 37.94 27.34
C LEU A 617 28.20 39.13 27.35
N ALA A 618 28.29 40.03 28.33
CA ALA A 618 27.42 41.19 28.43
C ALA A 618 27.78 42.28 27.39
N GLY A 619 26.77 43.01 26.90
CA GLY A 619 26.98 44.21 26.08
C GLY A 619 27.37 43.98 24.62
N ARG A 620 27.41 42.73 24.14
CA ARG A 620 27.74 42.42 22.75
C ARG A 620 26.64 42.84 21.75
N PRO A 621 27.00 43.23 20.50
CA PRO A 621 26.02 43.53 19.46
C PRO A 621 25.08 42.35 19.19
N LYS A 622 23.82 42.66 18.90
CA LYS A 622 22.78 41.65 18.66
C LYS A 622 22.28 41.69 17.24
N THR A 623 22.00 40.51 16.69
CA THR A 623 21.42 40.31 15.36
C THR A 623 20.31 39.26 15.45
N GLY A 624 19.61 39.00 14.34
CA GLY A 624 18.72 37.86 14.26
C GLY A 624 19.51 36.55 14.14
N ILE A 625 19.45 35.73 15.19
CA ILE A 625 20.17 34.46 15.33
C ILE A 625 19.22 33.28 15.20
N HIS A 626 19.73 32.16 14.69
CA HIS A 626 19.03 30.88 14.61
C HIS A 626 18.75 30.29 16.01
N ARG A 627 19.67 30.49 16.96
CA ARG A 627 19.69 30.04 18.35
C ARG A 627 19.90 28.54 18.59
N ASP A 628 19.52 27.70 17.64
CA ASP A 628 19.76 26.24 17.69
C ASP A 628 20.56 25.77 16.48
N PHE A 629 21.63 26.50 16.14
CA PHE A 629 22.42 26.23 14.95
C PHE A 629 23.44 25.11 15.16
N TYR A 630 23.27 23.98 14.47
CA TYR A 630 24.18 22.85 14.48
C TYR A 630 24.05 22.03 13.18
N PRO A 631 24.94 21.07 12.88
CA PRO A 631 25.02 20.46 11.55
C PRO A 631 23.75 19.75 11.03
N ASP A 632 22.82 19.28 11.88
CA ASP A 632 21.54 18.70 11.39
C ASP A 632 20.65 19.77 10.74
N GLN A 633 20.84 21.04 11.08
CA GLN A 633 20.05 22.17 10.58
C GLN A 633 20.60 22.74 9.27
N VAL A 634 21.51 22.02 8.63
CA VAL A 634 22.23 22.46 7.44
C VAL A 634 22.25 21.35 6.39
N LEU A 635 21.85 21.68 5.17
CA LEU A 635 22.02 20.83 3.98
C LEU A 635 22.99 21.47 3.00
N CYS A 636 23.91 20.67 2.48
CA CYS A 636 24.93 21.10 1.52
C CYS A 636 24.71 20.40 0.17
N ASP A 637 24.58 21.19 -0.90
CA ASP A 637 24.49 20.70 -2.28
C ASP A 637 25.47 21.47 -3.18
N GLY A 638 26.67 20.91 -3.35
CA GLY A 638 27.76 21.57 -4.06
C GLY A 638 28.14 22.91 -3.40
N ALA A 639 27.88 24.02 -4.09
CA ALA A 639 28.11 25.37 -3.59
C ALA A 639 26.95 25.93 -2.74
N SER A 640 25.77 25.31 -2.79
CA SER A 640 24.58 25.77 -2.09
C SER A 640 24.55 25.21 -0.67
N VAL A 641 24.25 26.06 0.31
CA VAL A 641 24.07 25.68 1.72
C VAL A 641 22.71 26.17 2.17
N TRP A 642 21.83 25.24 2.52
CA TRP A 642 20.47 25.54 2.96
C TRP A 642 20.37 25.46 4.48
N LEU A 643 19.84 26.52 5.09
CA LEU A 643 19.57 26.57 6.53
C LEU A 643 18.13 26.11 6.83
N LEU A 644 17.96 25.30 7.87
CA LEU A 644 16.69 24.66 8.25
C LEU A 644 16.30 24.97 9.71
N ASP A 645 15.03 24.79 10.07
CA ASP A 645 14.47 24.83 11.45
C ASP A 645 14.63 26.14 12.24
N PHE A 646 13.97 27.20 11.78
CA PHE A 646 13.96 28.52 12.41
C PHE A 646 12.97 28.68 13.60
N ASP A 647 12.51 27.59 14.22
CA ASP A 647 11.51 27.63 15.31
C ASP A 647 11.95 28.54 16.49
N LEU A 648 13.27 28.66 16.71
CA LEU A 648 13.87 29.41 17.81
C LEU A 648 14.48 30.77 17.41
N TYR A 649 14.28 31.21 16.16
CA TYR A 649 14.81 32.48 15.67
C TYR A 649 14.43 33.66 16.56
N CYS A 650 15.43 34.47 16.92
CA CYS A 650 15.31 35.58 17.86
C CYS A 650 16.50 36.55 17.77
N LEU A 651 16.39 37.69 18.45
CA LEU A 651 17.43 38.70 18.57
C LEU A 651 18.42 38.29 19.67
N GLY A 652 19.67 38.04 19.31
CA GLY A 652 20.71 37.58 20.24
C GLY A 652 22.13 37.82 19.72
N ASP A 653 23.12 37.34 20.48
CA ASP A 653 24.53 37.45 20.09
C ASP A 653 24.86 36.41 19.01
N PRO A 654 25.37 36.79 17.82
CA PRO A 654 25.71 35.85 16.76
C PRO A 654 26.77 34.81 17.17
N ALA A 655 27.58 35.11 18.19
CA ALA A 655 28.56 34.16 18.72
C ALA A 655 27.91 32.91 19.34
N LEU A 656 26.64 32.98 19.73
CA LEU A 656 25.89 31.85 20.26
C LEU A 656 25.73 30.74 19.23
N ASP A 657 25.37 31.07 17.99
CA ASP A 657 25.21 30.08 16.92
C ASP A 657 26.55 29.47 16.49
N VAL A 658 27.61 30.28 16.49
CA VAL A 658 28.97 29.81 16.22
C VAL A 658 29.43 28.84 17.31
N GLY A 659 29.26 29.20 18.59
CA GLY A 659 29.61 28.36 19.73
C GLY A 659 28.80 27.06 19.79
N ASN A 660 27.50 27.13 19.49
CA ASN A 660 26.61 25.97 19.39
C ASN A 660 27.12 24.97 18.34
N PHE A 661 27.46 25.45 17.15
CA PHE A 661 27.92 24.60 16.05
C PHE A 661 29.20 23.86 16.42
N VAL A 662 30.18 24.56 16.99
CA VAL A 662 31.47 24.00 17.41
C VAL A 662 31.29 22.96 18.52
N ALA A 663 30.46 23.26 19.53
CA ALA A 663 30.20 22.31 20.62
C ALA A 663 29.58 21.00 20.11
N HIS A 664 28.68 21.05 19.13
CA HIS A 664 28.11 19.85 18.53
C HIS A 664 29.15 19.03 17.76
N LEU A 665 30.11 19.65 17.08
CA LEU A 665 31.23 18.93 16.44
C LEU A 665 32.08 18.19 17.49
N GLN A 666 32.37 18.84 18.62
CA GLN A 666 33.14 18.25 19.72
C GLN A 666 32.40 17.09 20.38
N GLU A 667 31.11 17.25 20.71
CA GLU A 667 30.27 16.18 21.26
C GLU A 667 30.15 14.99 20.30
N HIS A 668 29.96 15.26 19.01
CA HIS A 668 29.90 14.22 17.99
C HIS A 668 31.22 13.47 17.89
N SER A 669 32.35 14.17 17.95
CA SER A 669 33.67 13.56 17.96
C SER A 669 33.88 12.67 19.21
N LEU A 670 33.50 13.15 20.39
CA LEU A 670 33.59 12.38 21.63
C LEU A 670 32.78 11.08 21.58
N ARG A 671 31.56 11.16 21.00
CA ARG A 671 30.67 10.02 20.89
C ARG A 671 31.14 8.98 19.88
N ASN A 672 31.59 9.42 18.70
CA ASN A 672 31.89 8.51 17.58
C ASN A 672 33.37 8.14 17.44
N LEU A 673 34.28 9.01 17.90
CA LEU A 673 35.74 8.83 17.80
C LEU A 673 36.43 8.68 19.17
N GLY A 674 35.71 8.93 20.27
CA GLY A 674 36.24 8.79 21.63
C GLY A 674 37.12 9.95 22.11
N HIS A 675 37.34 10.98 21.30
CA HIS A 675 38.09 12.20 21.66
C HIS A 675 37.43 13.43 21.02
N PRO A 676 37.63 14.66 21.55
CA PRO A 676 36.93 15.86 21.06
C PRO A 676 37.54 16.45 19.77
N ASN A 677 38.75 16.01 19.41
CA ASN A 677 39.58 16.67 18.39
C ASN A 677 39.39 16.18 16.94
N GLY A 678 38.36 15.38 16.64
CA GLY A 678 38.17 14.80 15.30
C GLY A 678 37.84 15.80 14.19
N PHE A 679 37.38 17.00 14.56
CA PHE A 679 36.96 18.05 13.60
C PHE A 679 37.72 19.37 13.79
N VAL A 680 38.93 19.37 14.37
CA VAL A 680 39.66 20.62 14.70
C VAL A 680 39.86 21.51 13.46
N ALA A 681 40.31 20.95 12.33
CA ALA A 681 40.51 21.72 11.10
C ALA A 681 39.20 22.32 10.56
N VAL A 682 38.09 21.58 10.67
CA VAL A 682 36.75 22.03 10.29
C VAL A 682 36.26 23.16 11.21
N GLN A 683 36.46 23.01 12.52
CA GLN A 683 36.11 24.02 13.53
C GLN A 683 36.87 25.33 13.28
N GLN A 684 38.19 25.24 13.06
CA GLN A 684 39.04 26.39 12.77
C GLN A 684 38.59 27.09 11.49
N ALA A 685 38.39 26.35 10.40
CA ALA A 685 37.96 26.92 9.13
C ALA A 685 36.60 27.61 9.21
N PHE A 686 35.65 27.05 9.97
CA PHE A 686 34.35 27.67 10.21
C PHE A 686 34.47 28.99 11.00
N ILE A 687 35.18 28.99 12.13
CA ILE A 687 35.35 30.18 12.98
C ILE A 687 36.13 31.27 12.25
N GLU A 688 37.25 30.92 11.60
CA GLU A 688 38.08 31.85 10.85
C GLU A 688 37.28 32.50 9.73
N ARG A 689 36.53 31.70 8.97
CA ARG A 689 35.72 32.25 7.88
C ARG A 689 34.61 33.15 8.40
N TYR A 690 33.93 32.78 9.48
CA TYR A 690 32.92 33.64 10.08
C TYR A 690 33.53 34.97 10.55
N ARG A 691 34.69 34.93 11.21
CA ARG A 691 35.43 36.13 11.64
C ARG A 691 35.79 37.03 10.46
N GLU A 692 36.30 36.45 9.38
CA GLU A 692 36.64 37.19 8.15
C GLU A 692 35.44 37.96 7.59
N VAL A 693 34.27 37.32 7.49
CA VAL A 693 33.09 37.96 6.87
C VAL A 693 32.35 38.92 7.80
N SER A 694 32.40 38.69 9.12
CA SER A 694 31.74 39.54 10.11
C SER A 694 32.56 40.75 10.54
N ALA A 695 33.89 40.69 10.40
CA ALA A 695 34.83 41.69 10.91
C ALA A 695 34.67 41.99 12.42
N ASP A 696 34.10 41.05 13.20
CA ASP A 696 33.97 41.15 14.66
C ASP A 696 35.22 40.54 15.33
N PRO A 697 36.13 41.36 15.90
CA PRO A 697 37.34 40.85 16.53
C PRO A 697 37.07 40.10 17.84
N GLY A 698 35.94 40.38 18.52
CA GLY A 698 35.55 39.74 19.77
C GLY A 698 34.79 38.42 19.59
N LEU A 699 34.43 38.06 18.35
CA LEU A 699 33.64 36.87 18.07
C LEU A 699 34.31 35.55 18.49
N PRO A 700 35.61 35.29 18.21
CA PRO A 700 36.21 34.02 18.58
C PRO A 700 36.17 33.76 20.10
N GLU A 701 36.43 34.79 20.90
CA GLU A 701 36.35 34.70 22.37
C GLU A 701 34.92 34.44 22.83
N ALA A 702 33.95 35.20 22.33
CA ALA A 702 32.55 35.02 22.70
C ALA A 702 31.99 33.66 22.26
N ALA A 703 32.36 33.18 21.07
CA ALA A 703 31.94 31.89 20.55
C ALA A 703 32.52 30.74 21.39
N ASP A 704 33.75 30.88 21.88
CA ASP A 704 34.35 29.92 22.82
C ASP A 704 33.60 29.86 24.15
N LEU A 705 33.17 31.01 24.68
CA LEU A 705 32.36 31.05 25.90
C LEU A 705 30.98 30.36 25.69
N TYR A 706 30.29 30.66 24.59
CA TYR A 706 29.02 30.00 24.25
C TYR A 706 29.18 28.50 23.95
N ARG A 707 30.31 28.10 23.37
CA ARG A 707 30.67 26.69 23.18
C ARG A 707 30.73 25.96 24.53
N ARG A 708 31.39 26.53 25.54
CA ARG A 708 31.45 25.93 26.90
C ARG A 708 30.07 25.81 27.55
N LEU A 709 29.22 26.83 27.44
CA LEU A 709 27.82 26.76 27.91
C LEU A 709 27.03 25.65 27.19
N THR A 710 27.27 25.47 25.90
CA THR A 710 26.62 24.42 25.11
C THR A 710 27.09 23.02 25.48
N LEU A 711 28.39 22.83 25.74
CA LEU A 711 28.92 21.56 26.25
C LEU A 711 28.29 21.19 27.60
N ALA A 712 28.15 22.17 28.51
CA ALA A 712 27.45 21.94 29.77
C ALA A 712 25.98 21.50 29.54
N ARG A 713 25.30 22.11 28.56
CA ARG A 713 23.94 21.70 28.17
C ARG A 713 23.90 20.28 27.59
N HIS A 714 24.93 19.86 26.87
CA HIS A 714 25.03 18.50 26.30
C HIS A 714 25.07 17.40 27.36
N ILE A 715 25.55 17.66 28.58
CA ILE A 715 25.48 16.70 29.70
C ILE A 715 24.04 16.24 29.92
N ALA A 716 23.11 17.19 30.04
CA ALA A 716 21.71 16.89 30.25
C ALA A 716 21.08 16.19 29.04
N ILE A 717 21.42 16.62 27.82
CA ILE A 717 20.93 16.00 26.58
C ILE A 717 21.41 14.55 26.46
N ALA A 718 22.67 14.28 26.79
CA ALA A 718 23.24 12.93 26.75
C ALA A 718 22.53 11.98 27.72
N LEU A 719 22.13 12.46 28.90
CA LEU A 719 21.37 11.66 29.88
C LEU A 719 19.92 11.42 29.44
N GLN A 720 19.30 12.33 28.69
CA GLN A 720 17.92 12.20 28.24
C GLN A 720 17.78 11.20 27.09
N LEU A 721 18.74 11.17 26.15
CA LEU A 721 18.71 10.35 24.94
C LEU A 721 19.33 8.96 25.16
N PRO A 722 18.57 7.85 25.06
CA PRO A 722 19.06 6.49 25.35
C PRO A 722 20.36 6.12 24.64
N GLU A 723 20.51 6.51 23.37
CA GLU A 723 21.68 6.24 22.53
C GLU A 723 22.91 7.05 22.91
N ARG A 724 22.74 8.15 23.66
CA ARG A 724 23.82 9.04 24.10
C ARG A 724 24.24 8.80 25.55
N ARG A 725 23.37 8.18 26.36
CA ARG A 725 23.63 7.88 27.79
C ARG A 725 24.98 7.22 28.06
N PRO A 726 25.46 6.24 27.27
CA PRO A 726 26.75 5.59 27.52
C PRO A 726 27.96 6.54 27.45
N PHE A 727 27.80 7.71 26.82
CA PHE A 727 28.86 8.69 26.62
C PHE A 727 28.71 9.93 27.52
N ALA A 728 27.63 10.00 28.32
CA ALA A 728 27.31 11.18 29.12
C ALA A 728 28.43 11.55 30.11
N GLU A 729 29.12 10.55 30.68
CA GLU A 729 30.26 10.78 31.58
C GLU A 729 31.45 11.40 30.85
N ARG A 730 31.75 10.96 29.62
CA ARG A 730 32.81 11.58 28.81
C ARG A 730 32.52 13.03 28.45
N VAL A 731 31.24 13.35 28.20
CA VAL A 731 30.81 14.74 27.95
C VAL A 731 30.94 15.57 29.22
N LEU A 732 30.62 15.00 30.38
CA LEU A 732 30.82 15.63 31.68
C LEU A 732 32.32 15.91 31.94
N ASP A 733 33.18 14.89 31.84
CA ASP A 733 34.63 15.02 32.04
C ASP A 733 35.23 16.08 31.10
N PHE A 734 34.86 16.05 29.83
CA PHE A 734 35.31 17.03 28.85
C PHE A 734 34.84 18.44 29.21
N CYS A 735 33.58 18.59 29.63
CA CYS A 735 33.06 19.90 30.04
C CYS A 735 33.78 20.44 31.28
N GLU A 736 34.15 19.58 32.24
CA GLU A 736 34.91 19.99 33.42
C GLU A 736 36.33 20.44 33.08
N ALA A 737 37.01 19.70 32.19
CA ALA A 737 38.32 20.09 31.69
C ALA A 737 38.26 21.45 30.98
N GLU A 738 37.24 21.64 30.14
CA GLU A 738 37.02 22.90 29.43
C GLU A 738 36.60 24.04 30.37
N LEU A 739 35.94 23.80 31.49
CA LEU A 739 35.59 24.87 32.44
C LEU A 739 36.64 25.07 33.55
N GLY A 740 37.65 24.20 33.63
CA GLY A 740 38.65 24.20 34.70
C GLY A 740 38.07 23.79 36.06
N THR A 741 37.05 22.94 36.08
CA THR A 741 36.35 22.52 37.31
C THR A 741 36.77 21.15 37.83
N HIS A 742 37.77 20.50 37.20
CA HIS A 742 38.36 19.27 37.70
C HIS A 742 38.91 19.51 39.12
N HIS A 743 38.36 18.80 40.11
CA HIS A 743 39.04 18.62 41.39
C HIS A 743 39.86 17.34 41.28
N ASP A 744 41.14 17.43 41.62
CA ASP A 744 41.94 16.25 41.93
C ASP A 744 41.19 15.43 42.98
N LEU A 745 40.78 14.22 42.61
CA LEU A 745 40.48 13.18 43.58
C LEU A 745 41.80 12.86 44.27
N VAL A 746 42.11 13.62 45.33
CA VAL A 746 43.14 13.26 46.29
C VAL A 746 42.76 11.89 46.84
N VAL A 747 43.66 10.95 46.59
CA VAL A 747 43.72 9.62 47.19
C VAL A 747 43.49 9.70 48.69
N SER A 748 42.50 8.97 49.19
CA SER A 748 42.54 8.31 50.50
C SER A 748 41.62 7.11 50.51
#